data_AF-A0A7C5XC14-F1
#
_entry.id   AF-A0A7C5XC14-F1
#
_cell.length_a   1.000
_cell.length_b   1.000
_cell.length_c   1.000
_cell.angle_alpha   90.00
_cell.angle_beta   90.00
_cell.angle_gamma   90.00
#
_symmetry.space_group_name_H-M   'P 1'
#
loop_
_entity.id
_entity.type
_entity.pdbx_description
1 polymer ?
#
loop_
_entity_poly.entity_id
_entity_poly.type
_entity_poly.pdbx_seq_one_letter_code
_entity_poly.pdbx_strand_id
1 'polypeptide(L)'
;MKIHHLKFSKKNFFWEPKLSFILPLLSLIITNLYCSNKVKNDEEKKVLVIAMEDAPSTLYPPIARSAYSFRAVELIHRGLFKFDENLNPTPDLADEVKIENLDDEEKRQKITLTIKIKDAKTCSGEKISGELVKNSLEEYKRWGKFDYIEKIQAENDKVKLTLSRPYSSVFYDLAVPIFPKNFTDCTGFFKVKNFIPESITELESRDGKLKVIIKGVKNDITRVLELEKGDIDIVVNAIPPHLIDYVKSLKNVQILVSPGINITYIALNLKNDILKNKNVRLAIAHAIPKEEIIENILQNQAEPIFSFIPKRSEFYFEGKKIEYNPKLAEKLLDESGFKKNENGIRFELTWKTSTVKYAIRNVKAITSYLEKIGIKINISQKEFSTLIYEINKGNFDLFSLNLVGVKDPQILKDIAHSKKIPPYGLNRVFFSNPTFDEIVEKIEEEIDKEKRKELVILAQKILQDELPFLPLWQIKDIITIREDKIPREKISKIKITPGGSLLFLSYLLQNKTHPGKQNETKNEDGGNSNSFNPNNQIHPENTKIYLEEFPEGGKLKARFVNPVFFTENPIHKGIFYVVEQPGTVKYIYGEKIGIFLDIKDRVDFGGEKGLLGLAFSPEFEKNGRVYVSYVDKFGNSVISYFISEDRKLKVDQSKEFIVIKVKQPPFPNHKGGMIAFGKDKMLYISLGDGGSAGDPLDNSQNTKNLLGKILRIDPEPKTKLPKNITYLIPQDNPFYGDVMCGIEKNKKPKLGCAEIFAWGLRNTWRFSFDKETGIIWAGDVGQDRWEEVNIIQEGKNYGWRCFEGFEPFNLKNCKKENYLQEYQFPTTVYSISKSKDCAIIGGYVYRGSKIKSLYGKYIFGDWCSGKIRVLDADKLYEDYKNELFSKDEKNNIIFQNIKTEILIDTDFMISSFGEDNEGEIYVLDHKGGKIYKIKD
;
A
#
# COMPACT_ATOMS: atom_id res chain seq x y z
N MET A 1 -55.15 -32.35 -32.68
CA MET A 1 -56.20 -31.88 -33.59
C MET A 1 -55.89 -30.42 -33.92
N LYS A 2 -55.62 -29.99 -35.17
CA LYS A 2 -55.55 -30.70 -36.46
C LYS A 2 -54.08 -30.92 -36.90
N ILE A 3 -53.86 -31.71 -37.95
CA ILE A 3 -52.57 -31.94 -38.64
C ILE A 3 -52.82 -31.82 -40.14
N HIS A 4 -51.91 -31.20 -40.91
CA HIS A 4 -51.48 -31.57 -42.28
C HIS A 4 -50.07 -30.96 -42.47
N HIS A 5 -48.99 -31.64 -42.92
CA HIS A 5 -48.75 -32.49 -44.09
C HIS A 5 -48.76 -31.70 -45.42
N LEU A 6 -47.81 -31.84 -46.37
CA LEU A 6 -46.65 -32.76 -46.58
C LEU A 6 -45.51 -31.96 -47.32
N LYS A 7 -44.51 -32.42 -48.13
CA LYS A 7 -44.19 -33.71 -48.80
C LYS A 7 -42.69 -33.81 -49.25
N PHE A 8 -41.90 -34.76 -48.69
CA PHE A 8 -40.91 -35.63 -49.41
C PHE A 8 -39.59 -34.98 -49.99
N SER A 9 -38.51 -35.71 -50.40
CA SER A 9 -38.06 -37.11 -50.15
C SER A 9 -36.58 -37.40 -50.58
N LYS A 10 -35.82 -38.06 -49.69
CA LYS A 10 -34.80 -39.15 -49.85
C LYS A 10 -33.89 -39.31 -51.11
N LYS A 11 -32.60 -39.57 -50.80
CA LYS A 11 -31.68 -40.63 -51.33
C LYS A 11 -31.12 -40.59 -52.77
N ASN A 12 -29.78 -40.48 -52.91
CA ASN A 12 -28.78 -41.58 -53.07
C ASN A 12 -27.36 -40.91 -53.10
N PHE A 13 -26.28 -41.33 -52.42
CA PHE A 13 -25.53 -42.61 -52.33
C PHE A 13 -24.56 -42.90 -53.51
N PHE A 14 -23.26 -42.95 -53.18
CA PHE A 14 -22.17 -43.81 -53.71
C PHE A 14 -21.16 -43.31 -54.80
N TRP A 15 -19.88 -43.66 -54.53
CA TRP A 15 -18.65 -43.75 -55.37
C TRP A 15 -17.68 -42.54 -55.50
N GLU A 16 -16.59 -42.65 -54.74
CA GLU A 16 -15.20 -42.21 -55.00
C GLU A 16 -14.56 -42.98 -56.21
N PRO A 17 -13.26 -42.83 -56.63
CA PRO A 17 -12.10 -42.16 -55.99
C PRO A 17 -11.08 -41.41 -56.88
N LYS A 18 -10.12 -40.70 -56.23
CA LYS A 18 -8.63 -40.83 -56.35
C LYS A 18 -7.90 -39.69 -55.61
N LEU A 19 -7.01 -40.00 -54.66
CA LEU A 19 -5.51 -39.97 -54.75
C LEU A 19 -4.92 -38.59 -55.16
N SER A 20 -3.88 -38.04 -54.52
CA SER A 20 -2.92 -38.49 -53.47
C SER A 20 -2.24 -37.21 -52.86
N PHE A 21 -1.54 -37.11 -51.71
CA PHE A 21 -0.54 -37.99 -51.08
C PHE A 21 -0.42 -37.85 -49.53
N ILE A 22 -0.46 -39.00 -48.85
CA ILE A 22 0.41 -39.51 -47.75
C ILE A 22 0.52 -38.78 -46.36
N LEU A 23 0.26 -39.62 -45.34
CA LEU A 23 0.45 -39.52 -43.87
C LEU A 23 1.71 -40.33 -43.44
N PRO A 24 2.34 -40.17 -42.24
CA PRO A 24 1.78 -40.60 -40.93
C PRO A 24 2.18 -39.67 -39.74
N LEU A 25 1.75 -39.78 -38.46
CA LEU A 25 1.11 -40.82 -37.61
C LEU A 25 2.11 -41.72 -36.82
N LEU A 26 1.87 -41.86 -35.51
CA LEU A 26 2.72 -42.46 -34.44
C LEU A 26 3.95 -41.60 -34.05
N SER A 27 4.47 -41.66 -32.82
CA SER A 27 4.32 -42.71 -31.79
C SER A 27 3.87 -42.24 -30.39
N LEU A 28 3.12 -43.13 -29.74
CA LEU A 28 3.16 -43.33 -28.29
C LEU A 28 4.18 -44.46 -28.03
N ILE A 29 4.79 -44.50 -26.83
CA ILE A 29 5.71 -45.56 -26.37
C ILE A 29 7.03 -45.66 -27.16
N ILE A 30 8.10 -45.07 -26.60
CA ILE A 30 9.40 -45.70 -26.34
C ILE A 30 10.15 -44.80 -25.35
N THR A 31 10.42 -45.32 -24.16
CA THR A 31 11.65 -45.10 -23.36
C THR A 31 11.63 -46.08 -22.19
N ASN A 32 12.13 -47.30 -22.40
CA ASN A 32 12.59 -48.10 -21.27
C ASN A 32 13.70 -49.09 -21.65
N LEU A 33 14.74 -49.11 -20.81
CA LEU A 33 15.95 -49.95 -20.81
C LEU A 33 17.02 -49.80 -21.93
N TYR A 34 18.27 -49.96 -21.47
CA TYR A 34 19.57 -50.05 -22.15
C TYR A 34 20.09 -48.79 -22.92
N CYS A 35 21.28 -48.25 -22.63
CA CYS A 35 22.13 -48.45 -21.44
C CYS A 35 23.19 -47.34 -21.27
N SER A 36 23.77 -47.26 -20.07
CA SER A 36 25.11 -46.68 -19.82
C SER A 36 25.37 -45.23 -20.24
N ASN A 37 24.83 -44.28 -19.48
CA ASN A 37 25.70 -43.22 -18.96
C ASN A 37 25.26 -42.77 -17.56
N LYS A 38 26.22 -42.46 -16.68
CA LYS A 38 25.95 -42.08 -15.29
C LYS A 38 25.44 -40.63 -15.21
N VAL A 39 24.15 -40.45 -15.43
CA VAL A 39 23.44 -39.25 -14.95
C VAL A 39 23.52 -39.26 -13.43
N LYS A 40 23.96 -38.14 -12.83
CA LYS A 40 23.92 -37.98 -11.37
C LYS A 40 22.46 -37.85 -10.93
N ASN A 41 22.08 -38.49 -9.83
CA ASN A 41 20.80 -38.23 -9.19
C ASN A 41 20.81 -36.80 -8.61
N ASP A 42 20.34 -35.82 -9.38
CA ASP A 42 19.80 -34.60 -8.80
C ASP A 42 18.48 -34.97 -8.12
N GLU A 43 18.36 -34.70 -6.82
CA GLU A 43 17.09 -34.89 -6.10
C GLU A 43 16.04 -33.94 -6.68
N GLU A 44 14.90 -34.50 -7.11
CA GLU A 44 13.84 -33.73 -7.76
C GLU A 44 13.33 -32.61 -6.82
N LYS A 45 13.50 -31.35 -7.25
CA LYS A 45 13.22 -30.18 -6.43
C LYS A 45 11.74 -30.13 -6.05
N LYS A 46 11.46 -30.26 -4.75
CA LYS A 46 10.10 -30.19 -4.25
C LYS A 46 9.54 -28.78 -4.43
N VAL A 47 8.32 -28.67 -4.96
CA VAL A 47 7.56 -27.43 -5.04
C VAL A 47 6.39 -27.49 -4.06
N LEU A 48 6.07 -26.37 -3.41
CA LEU A 48 4.84 -26.17 -2.64
C LEU A 48 4.15 -24.87 -3.06
N VAL A 49 2.86 -24.95 -3.43
CA VAL A 49 2.01 -23.80 -3.74
C VAL A 49 1.16 -23.45 -2.52
N ILE A 50 1.26 -22.20 -2.05
CA ILE A 50 0.58 -21.69 -0.87
C ILE A 50 -0.39 -20.59 -1.29
N ALA A 51 -1.66 -20.73 -0.93
CA ALA A 51 -2.67 -19.69 -1.14
C ALA A 51 -3.05 -18.97 0.17
N MET A 52 -3.24 -17.67 0.03
CA MET A 52 -3.89 -16.79 1.02
C MET A 52 -5.06 -16.07 0.34
N GLU A 53 -5.87 -15.35 1.12
CA GLU A 53 -6.94 -14.51 0.59
C GLU A 53 -6.38 -13.42 -0.35
N ASP A 54 -5.26 -12.81 0.00
CA ASP A 54 -4.51 -11.86 -0.83
C ASP A 54 -3.00 -12.15 -0.80
N ALA A 55 -2.25 -11.58 -1.75
CA ALA A 55 -0.82 -11.83 -1.91
C ALA A 55 0.06 -10.80 -1.16
N PRO A 56 1.37 -11.06 -1.01
CA PRO A 56 2.33 -10.06 -0.53
C PRO A 56 2.40 -8.84 -1.48
N SER A 57 2.14 -7.65 -0.97
CA SER A 57 2.30 -6.39 -1.72
C SER A 57 3.73 -5.83 -1.67
N THR A 58 4.55 -6.30 -0.73
CA THR A 58 5.94 -5.88 -0.57
C THR A 58 6.75 -6.92 0.20
N LEU A 59 8.02 -7.09 -0.17
CA LEU A 59 9.00 -7.86 0.61
C LEU A 59 9.96 -6.96 1.40
N TYR A 60 9.79 -5.63 1.35
CA TYR A 60 10.66 -4.68 2.03
C TYR A 60 10.26 -4.53 3.52
N PRO A 61 11.07 -5.01 4.49
CA PRO A 61 10.59 -5.23 5.86
C PRO A 61 10.03 -3.99 6.60
N PRO A 62 10.62 -2.77 6.52
CA PRO A 62 10.10 -1.59 7.22
C PRO A 62 8.69 -1.14 6.82
N ILE A 63 8.17 -1.56 5.66
CA ILE A 63 6.83 -1.20 5.17
C ILE A 63 5.90 -2.41 5.00
N ALA A 64 6.32 -3.62 5.42
CA ALA A 64 5.56 -4.87 5.30
C ALA A 64 4.41 -4.95 6.33
N ARG A 65 3.42 -4.04 6.21
CA ARG A 65 2.34 -3.82 7.18
C ARG A 65 1.16 -4.79 7.07
N SER A 66 1.02 -5.54 5.98
CA SER A 66 -0.04 -6.56 5.83
C SER A 66 0.44 -7.92 6.35
N ALA A 67 -0.49 -8.74 6.87
CA ALA A 67 -0.17 -10.10 7.31
C ALA A 67 0.38 -10.97 6.18
N TYR A 68 -0.05 -10.73 4.93
CA TYR A 68 0.44 -11.41 3.73
C TYR A 68 1.90 -11.09 3.45
N SER A 69 2.28 -9.80 3.47
CA SER A 69 3.66 -9.35 3.31
C SER A 69 4.54 -9.83 4.47
N PHE A 70 4.07 -9.75 5.72
CA PHE A 70 4.81 -10.27 6.88
C PHE A 70 5.13 -11.77 6.77
N ARG A 71 4.16 -12.59 6.33
CA ARG A 71 4.32 -14.05 6.13
C ARG A 71 5.35 -14.42 5.07
N ALA A 72 5.50 -13.61 4.02
CA ALA A 72 6.57 -13.81 3.04
C ALA A 72 7.92 -13.35 3.60
N VAL A 73 7.95 -12.20 4.29
CA VAL A 73 9.17 -11.61 4.85
C VAL A 73 9.79 -12.47 5.97
N GLU A 74 9.01 -13.13 6.83
CA GLU A 74 9.55 -14.01 7.89
C GLU A 74 10.25 -15.27 7.34
N LEU A 75 9.94 -15.71 6.10
CA LEU A 75 10.68 -16.78 5.43
C LEU A 75 12.04 -16.32 4.92
N ILE A 76 12.11 -15.06 4.46
CA ILE A 76 13.30 -14.43 3.87
C ILE A 76 14.24 -13.91 4.97
N HIS A 77 13.71 -13.43 6.09
CA HIS A 77 14.49 -12.74 7.13
C HIS A 77 14.16 -13.20 8.56
N ARG A 78 15.21 -13.24 9.40
CA ARG A 78 15.11 -13.53 10.84
C ARG A 78 15.30 -12.26 11.65
N GLY A 79 14.62 -12.17 12.80
CA GLY A 79 14.83 -11.09 13.77
C GLY A 79 15.99 -11.35 14.72
N LEU A 80 16.32 -10.36 15.57
CA LEU A 80 17.16 -10.62 16.74
C LEU A 80 16.45 -11.58 17.70
N PHE A 81 15.14 -11.41 17.84
CA PHE A 81 14.23 -12.31 18.54
C PHE A 81 13.19 -12.91 17.57
N LYS A 82 12.45 -13.91 18.06
CA LYS A 82 11.25 -14.46 17.42
C LYS A 82 10.21 -14.81 18.49
N PHE A 83 8.96 -14.99 18.10
CA PHE A 83 7.91 -15.43 19.00
C PHE A 83 7.88 -16.95 19.13
N ASP A 84 7.73 -17.45 20.34
CA ASP A 84 7.40 -18.86 20.60
C ASP A 84 5.89 -19.14 20.40
N GLU A 85 5.45 -20.35 20.76
CA GLU A 85 4.03 -20.75 20.72
C GLU A 85 3.14 -19.93 21.67
N ASN A 86 3.70 -19.28 22.68
CA ASN A 86 2.99 -18.55 23.73
C ASN A 86 3.19 -17.02 23.61
N LEU A 87 3.63 -16.54 22.45
CA LEU A 87 3.94 -15.13 22.13
C LEU A 87 5.13 -14.52 22.89
N ASN A 88 5.95 -15.33 23.56
CA ASN A 88 7.14 -14.83 24.24
C ASN A 88 8.25 -14.51 23.23
N PRO A 89 8.96 -13.37 23.34
CA PRO A 89 10.15 -13.11 22.55
C PRO A 89 11.31 -13.98 23.02
N THR A 90 11.84 -14.82 22.12
CA THR A 90 12.95 -15.74 22.35
C THR A 90 14.14 -15.40 21.42
N PRO A 91 15.41 -15.54 21.86
CA PRO A 91 16.56 -15.17 21.03
C PRO A 91 16.65 -15.99 19.74
N ASP A 92 16.83 -15.32 18.60
CA ASP A 92 16.93 -15.96 17.28
C ASP A 92 18.29 -15.67 16.61
N LEU A 93 18.50 -14.49 16.02
CA LEU A 93 19.85 -14.02 15.64
C LEU A 93 20.65 -13.51 16.85
N ALA A 94 19.99 -13.04 17.92
CA ALA A 94 20.66 -12.74 19.19
C ALA A 94 21.21 -14.03 19.83
N ASP A 95 22.46 -14.00 20.30
CA ASP A 95 23.15 -15.11 20.97
C ASP A 95 23.16 -14.90 22.48
N GLU A 96 23.68 -13.76 22.92
CA GLU A 96 23.72 -13.30 24.31
C GLU A 96 23.13 -11.88 24.39
N VAL A 97 22.48 -11.56 25.51
CA VAL A 97 21.87 -10.26 25.77
C VAL A 97 22.30 -9.80 27.16
N LYS A 98 23.05 -8.70 27.23
CA LYS A 98 23.40 -8.05 28.50
C LYS A 98 22.56 -6.78 28.65
N ILE A 99 21.83 -6.69 29.76
CA ILE A 99 21.09 -5.49 30.17
C ILE A 99 21.96 -4.75 31.19
N GLU A 100 22.14 -3.45 31.00
CA GLU A 100 22.90 -2.57 31.88
C GLU A 100 22.07 -1.33 32.19
N ASN A 101 21.84 -1.05 33.48
CA ASN A 101 21.26 0.22 33.91
C ASN A 101 22.36 1.29 33.91
N LEU A 102 22.01 2.49 33.47
CA LEU A 102 22.85 3.69 33.54
C LEU A 102 22.10 4.75 34.36
N ASP A 103 22.68 5.12 35.48
CA ASP A 103 22.33 6.35 36.19
C ASP A 103 23.01 7.52 35.47
N ASP A 104 22.23 8.31 34.73
CA ASP A 104 22.70 9.54 34.09
C ASP A 104 22.89 10.66 35.13
N GLU A 105 23.75 11.65 34.88
CA GLU A 105 23.97 12.78 35.81
C GLU A 105 22.68 13.60 36.05
N GLU A 106 21.77 13.59 35.07
CA GLU A 106 20.40 14.12 35.18
C GLU A 106 19.43 13.25 36.01
N LYS A 107 19.89 12.18 36.66
CA LYS A 107 19.08 11.18 37.41
C LYS A 107 18.03 10.44 36.57
N ARG A 108 18.21 10.36 35.25
CA ARG A 108 17.34 9.57 34.37
C ARG A 108 17.85 8.14 34.30
N GLN A 109 16.99 7.17 34.64
CA GLN A 109 17.29 5.75 34.46
C GLN A 109 17.30 5.39 32.97
N LYS A 110 18.49 5.34 32.37
CA LYS A 110 18.68 4.87 31.00
C LYS A 110 18.98 3.37 31.02
N ILE A 111 18.43 2.64 30.05
CA ILE A 111 18.71 1.21 29.86
C ILE A 111 19.60 1.03 28.63
N THR A 112 20.63 0.22 28.80
CA THR A 112 21.50 -0.25 27.72
C THR A 112 21.26 -1.73 27.48
N LEU A 113 21.08 -2.10 26.20
CA LEU A 113 21.03 -3.48 25.74
C LEU A 113 22.23 -3.75 24.84
N THR A 114 23.17 -4.57 25.30
CA THR A 114 24.28 -5.07 24.47
C THR A 114 23.93 -6.48 24.00
N ILE A 115 23.69 -6.64 22.70
CA ILE A 115 23.26 -7.89 22.08
C ILE A 115 24.38 -8.42 21.20
N LYS A 116 24.89 -9.62 21.54
CA LYS A 116 25.80 -10.40 20.71
C LYS A 116 25.00 -11.15 19.66
N ILE A 117 25.51 -11.26 18.44
CA ILE A 117 24.83 -11.85 17.29
C ILE A 117 25.49 -13.19 16.99
N LYS A 118 24.68 -14.22 16.73
CA LYS A 118 25.17 -15.57 16.36
C LYS A 118 26.01 -15.50 15.09
N ASP A 119 27.02 -16.36 14.96
CA ASP A 119 27.78 -16.49 13.71
C ASP A 119 26.87 -17.08 12.62
N ALA A 120 26.29 -16.16 11.85
CA ALA A 120 25.28 -16.42 10.84
C ALA A 120 25.61 -15.59 9.60
N LYS A 121 25.18 -16.09 8.44
CA LYS A 121 25.45 -15.47 7.15
C LYS A 121 24.16 -15.17 6.40
N THR A 122 24.20 -14.17 5.53
CA THR A 122 23.16 -13.98 4.51
C THR A 122 23.16 -15.15 3.52
N CYS A 123 22.34 -15.09 2.47
CA CYS A 123 22.25 -16.12 1.45
C CYS A 123 23.27 -15.95 0.32
N SER A 124 23.86 -14.76 0.17
CA SER A 124 25.09 -14.53 -0.60
C SER A 124 26.37 -14.95 0.16
N GLY A 125 26.33 -14.96 1.49
CA GLY A 125 27.43 -15.39 2.36
C GLY A 125 28.07 -14.30 3.20
N GLU A 126 27.59 -13.05 3.12
CA GLU A 126 27.98 -11.94 4.00
C GLU A 126 27.73 -12.32 5.48
N LYS A 127 28.65 -11.99 6.39
CA LYS A 127 28.42 -12.22 7.83
C LYS A 127 27.40 -11.21 8.37
N ILE A 128 26.42 -11.71 9.13
CA ILE A 128 25.44 -10.89 9.86
C ILE A 128 26.16 -10.25 11.06
N SER A 129 26.77 -9.10 10.79
CA SER A 129 27.57 -8.33 11.76
C SER A 129 26.73 -7.38 12.61
N GLY A 130 27.34 -6.85 13.67
CA GLY A 130 26.75 -5.75 14.46
C GLY A 130 26.37 -4.55 13.59
N GLU A 131 27.20 -4.22 12.60
CA GLU A 131 26.97 -3.09 11.71
C GLU A 131 25.82 -3.36 10.71
N LEU A 132 25.66 -4.59 10.22
CA LEU A 132 24.49 -4.97 9.41
C LEU A 132 23.19 -4.85 10.24
N VAL A 133 23.18 -5.39 11.47
CA VAL A 133 22.04 -5.26 12.39
C VAL A 133 21.73 -3.79 12.70
N LYS A 134 22.74 -2.98 13.02
CA LYS A 134 22.60 -1.54 13.23
C LYS A 134 21.97 -0.84 12.03
N ASN A 135 22.48 -1.06 10.82
CA ASN A 135 21.92 -0.44 9.60
C ASN A 135 20.47 -0.85 9.34
N SER A 136 20.11 -2.10 9.63
CA SER A 136 18.72 -2.59 9.52
C SER A 136 17.79 -1.90 10.54
N LEU A 137 18.21 -1.81 11.82
CA LEU A 137 17.44 -1.13 12.88
C LEU A 137 17.36 0.39 12.68
N GLU A 138 18.41 1.03 12.15
CA GLU A 138 18.38 2.44 11.74
C GLU A 138 17.37 2.70 10.61
N GLU A 139 17.26 1.80 9.63
CA GLU A 139 16.28 1.95 8.55
C GLU A 139 14.84 1.81 9.10
N TYR A 140 14.57 0.89 10.03
CA TYR A 140 13.29 0.88 10.77
C TYR A 140 13.05 2.21 11.52
N LYS A 141 14.09 2.77 12.18
CA LYS A 141 13.98 4.07 12.87
C LYS A 141 13.66 5.23 11.91
N ARG A 142 14.21 5.22 10.69
CA ARG A 142 13.83 6.17 9.61
C ARG A 142 12.36 6.05 9.19
N TRP A 143 11.78 4.85 9.27
CA TRP A 143 10.35 4.59 9.03
C TRP A 143 9.45 4.79 10.27
N GLY A 144 9.96 5.41 11.35
CA GLY A 144 9.17 5.80 12.52
C GLY A 144 8.98 4.72 13.58
N LYS A 145 9.80 3.67 13.56
CA LYS A 145 9.91 2.71 14.68
C LYS A 145 10.92 3.18 15.72
N PHE A 146 10.89 2.56 16.91
CA PHE A 146 11.93 2.69 17.93
C PHE A 146 12.20 4.12 18.42
N ASP A 147 11.15 4.90 18.70
CA ASP A 147 11.25 6.25 19.29
C ASP A 147 11.97 6.25 20.65
N TYR A 148 11.83 5.15 21.40
CA TYR A 148 12.46 4.90 22.69
C TYR A 148 13.94 4.50 22.59
N ILE A 149 14.47 4.19 21.40
CA ILE A 149 15.92 3.94 21.22
C ILE A 149 16.60 5.27 20.90
N GLU A 150 17.35 5.83 21.84
CA GLU A 150 18.15 7.04 21.65
C GLU A 150 19.24 6.79 20.59
N LYS A 151 20.07 5.76 20.83
CA LYS A 151 21.32 5.50 20.11
C LYS A 151 21.48 4.03 19.75
N ILE A 152 22.04 3.77 18.57
CA ILE A 152 22.43 2.44 18.09
C ILE A 152 23.93 2.49 17.79
N GLN A 153 24.70 1.56 18.34
CA GLN A 153 26.13 1.39 18.07
C GLN A 153 26.41 -0.07 17.69
N ALA A 154 27.49 -0.30 16.97
CA ALA A 154 27.94 -1.64 16.58
C ALA A 154 29.43 -1.81 16.81
N GLU A 155 29.83 -3.04 17.13
CA GLU A 155 31.21 -3.46 17.29
C GLU A 155 31.32 -4.95 16.93
N ASN A 156 32.01 -5.29 15.85
CA ASN A 156 32.21 -6.67 15.40
C ASN A 156 30.91 -7.50 15.27
N ASP A 157 30.66 -8.41 16.22
CA ASP A 157 29.49 -9.29 16.33
C ASP A 157 28.42 -8.76 17.30
N LYS A 158 28.54 -7.52 17.80
CA LYS A 158 27.65 -6.93 18.79
C LYS A 158 26.94 -5.68 18.28
N VAL A 159 25.69 -5.51 18.70
CA VAL A 159 24.94 -4.24 18.61
C VAL A 159 24.63 -3.76 20.03
N LYS A 160 24.78 -2.45 20.27
CA LYS A 160 24.47 -1.80 21.55
C LYS A 160 23.37 -0.77 21.33
N LEU A 161 22.27 -0.93 22.05
CA LEU A 161 21.09 -0.06 22.00
C LEU A 161 21.02 0.71 23.32
N THR A 162 20.99 2.04 23.26
CA THR A 162 20.72 2.88 24.44
C THR A 162 19.30 3.41 24.34
N LEU A 163 18.49 3.13 25.35
CA LEU A 163 17.10 3.54 25.42
C LEU A 163 16.98 4.91 26.12
N SER A 164 16.14 5.80 25.59
CA SER A 164 15.89 7.14 26.15
C SER A 164 15.01 7.11 27.41
N ARG A 165 14.34 5.98 27.65
CA ARG A 165 13.50 5.64 28.81
C ARG A 165 13.48 4.12 29.00
N PRO A 166 13.11 3.58 30.17
CA PRO A 166 12.77 2.17 30.31
C PRO A 166 11.67 1.78 29.32
N TYR A 167 11.82 0.63 28.63
CA TYR A 167 10.85 0.18 27.64
C TYR A 167 10.77 -1.35 27.58
N SER A 168 9.83 -1.91 28.34
CA SER A 168 9.63 -3.35 28.55
C SER A 168 9.24 -4.15 27.30
N SER A 169 8.67 -3.47 26.29
CA SER A 169 8.25 -4.05 25.02
C SER A 169 9.40 -4.20 24.00
N VAL A 170 10.62 -3.77 24.34
CA VAL A 170 11.78 -3.77 23.43
C VAL A 170 12.06 -5.13 22.79
N PHE A 171 11.90 -6.23 23.54
CA PHE A 171 12.16 -7.58 23.01
C PHE A 171 11.10 -8.08 22.02
N TYR A 172 9.87 -7.57 22.12
CA TYR A 172 8.80 -7.82 21.14
C TYR A 172 9.08 -7.04 19.85
N ASP A 173 9.51 -5.78 19.98
CA ASP A 173 9.80 -4.91 18.83
C ASP A 173 11.13 -5.26 18.12
N LEU A 174 12.09 -5.89 18.82
CA LEU A 174 13.30 -6.48 18.23
C LEU A 174 13.09 -7.87 17.58
N ALA A 175 11.85 -8.36 17.53
CA ALA A 175 11.47 -9.48 16.68
C ALA A 175 11.19 -9.07 15.23
N VAL A 176 11.40 -7.80 14.85
CA VAL A 176 11.37 -7.40 13.44
C VAL A 176 12.48 -8.09 12.62
N PRO A 177 12.23 -8.45 11.35
CA PRO A 177 13.23 -9.10 10.51
C PRO A 177 14.44 -8.20 10.22
N ILE A 178 15.65 -8.71 10.44
CA ILE A 178 16.93 -8.07 10.10
C ILE A 178 17.27 -8.36 8.63
N PHE A 179 17.68 -7.34 7.87
CA PHE A 179 17.99 -7.44 6.45
C PHE A 179 19.27 -6.67 6.07
N PRO A 180 20.13 -7.21 5.16
CA PRO A 180 21.21 -6.45 4.54
C PRO A 180 20.65 -5.38 3.60
N LYS A 181 21.50 -4.46 3.12
CA LYS A 181 21.11 -3.34 2.24
C LYS A 181 20.34 -3.82 0.99
N ASN A 182 20.73 -4.96 0.41
CA ASN A 182 19.88 -5.67 -0.54
C ASN A 182 18.90 -6.57 0.23
N PHE A 183 17.69 -6.08 0.50
CA PHE A 183 16.65 -6.82 1.23
C PHE A 183 16.13 -8.08 0.49
N THR A 184 16.64 -8.43 -0.69
CA THR A 184 16.36 -9.75 -1.32
C THR A 184 17.36 -10.84 -0.91
N ASP A 185 18.51 -10.45 -0.34
CA ASP A 185 19.49 -11.38 0.22
C ASP A 185 19.07 -11.82 1.64
N CYS A 186 18.66 -13.07 1.76
CA CYS A 186 18.00 -13.58 2.96
C CYS A 186 18.92 -13.71 4.19
N THR A 187 18.42 -13.30 5.35
CA THR A 187 18.98 -13.67 6.67
C THR A 187 18.28 -14.90 7.25
N GLY A 188 17.09 -15.22 6.75
CA GLY A 188 16.28 -16.40 7.07
C GLY A 188 16.53 -17.60 6.16
N PHE A 189 15.49 -18.39 5.92
CA PHE A 189 15.59 -19.74 5.38
C PHE A 189 15.44 -19.82 3.84
N PHE A 190 14.83 -18.79 3.22
CA PHE A 190 14.44 -18.81 1.82
C PHE A 190 14.95 -17.60 1.02
N LYS A 191 15.58 -17.88 -0.12
CA LYS A 191 16.04 -16.94 -1.16
C LYS A 191 14.85 -16.48 -1.99
N VAL A 192 14.74 -15.18 -2.27
CA VAL A 192 13.80 -14.68 -3.28
C VAL A 192 14.24 -15.14 -4.67
N LYS A 193 13.30 -15.59 -5.50
CA LYS A 193 13.53 -15.98 -6.90
C LYS A 193 12.76 -15.13 -7.89
N ASN A 194 11.52 -14.81 -7.55
CA ASN A 194 10.65 -13.91 -8.31
C ASN A 194 9.72 -13.20 -7.32
N PHE A 195 9.40 -11.94 -7.61
CA PHE A 195 8.38 -11.22 -6.87
C PHE A 195 7.52 -10.38 -7.81
N ILE A 196 6.22 -10.60 -7.72
CA ILE A 196 5.17 -9.86 -8.38
C ILE A 196 4.24 -9.34 -7.26
N PRO A 197 4.34 -8.06 -6.89
CA PRO A 197 3.45 -7.44 -5.90
C PRO A 197 1.99 -7.81 -6.16
N GLU A 198 1.28 -8.14 -5.09
CA GLU A 198 -0.16 -8.43 -5.09
C GLU A 198 -0.59 -9.61 -6.01
N SER A 199 0.36 -10.43 -6.45
CA SER A 199 0.11 -11.61 -7.28
C SER A 199 0.86 -12.86 -6.80
N ILE A 200 2.20 -12.91 -6.97
CA ILE A 200 3.01 -14.13 -6.76
C ILE A 200 4.36 -13.78 -6.12
N THR A 201 4.74 -14.54 -5.08
CA THR A 201 6.11 -14.57 -4.55
C THR A 201 6.70 -15.98 -4.70
N GLU A 202 7.80 -16.10 -5.43
CA GLU A 202 8.55 -17.35 -5.54
C GLU A 202 9.81 -17.32 -4.69
N LEU A 203 9.95 -18.34 -3.84
CA LEU A 203 11.05 -18.50 -2.89
C LEU A 203 11.72 -19.87 -3.09
N GLU A 204 13.01 -19.99 -2.79
CA GLU A 204 13.75 -21.26 -2.78
C GLU A 204 14.55 -21.39 -1.47
N SER A 205 14.53 -22.55 -0.83
CA SER A 205 15.30 -22.80 0.39
C SER A 205 16.81 -22.61 0.17
N ARG A 206 17.57 -22.30 1.23
CA ARG A 206 19.03 -22.08 1.13
C ARG A 206 19.78 -23.20 0.41
N ASP A 207 19.38 -24.45 0.64
CA ASP A 207 19.93 -25.69 0.07
C ASP A 207 19.37 -26.05 -1.33
N GLY A 208 18.43 -25.28 -1.87
CA GLY A 208 17.84 -25.49 -3.19
C GLY A 208 16.79 -26.60 -3.27
N LYS A 209 16.50 -27.33 -2.19
CA LYS A 209 15.64 -28.54 -2.20
C LYS A 209 14.14 -28.27 -2.20
N LEU A 210 13.72 -27.08 -1.73
CA LEU A 210 12.31 -26.70 -1.62
C LEU A 210 12.05 -25.33 -2.27
N LYS A 211 11.24 -25.33 -3.34
CA LYS A 211 10.63 -24.12 -3.90
C LYS A 211 9.26 -23.89 -3.24
N VAL A 212 8.96 -22.64 -2.88
CA VAL A 212 7.67 -22.21 -2.33
C VAL A 212 7.11 -21.12 -3.26
N ILE A 213 5.84 -21.25 -3.66
CA ILE A 213 5.13 -20.27 -4.48
C ILE A 213 3.95 -19.77 -3.67
N ILE A 214 3.98 -18.51 -3.23
CA ILE A 214 2.90 -17.87 -2.47
C ILE A 214 2.05 -17.07 -3.45
N LYS A 215 0.73 -17.33 -3.51
CA LYS A 215 -0.23 -16.62 -4.36
C LYS A 215 -1.46 -16.12 -3.59
N GLY A 216 -2.03 -15.01 -4.03
CA GLY A 216 -3.33 -14.53 -3.55
C GLY A 216 -4.48 -15.11 -4.37
N VAL A 217 -5.52 -15.64 -3.72
CA VAL A 217 -6.71 -16.18 -4.41
C VAL A 217 -7.97 -15.64 -3.73
N LYS A 218 -8.43 -14.47 -4.19
CA LYS A 218 -9.51 -13.70 -3.54
C LYS A 218 -10.88 -14.40 -3.53
N ASN A 219 -11.15 -15.29 -4.48
CA ASN A 219 -12.41 -16.03 -4.53
C ASN A 219 -12.35 -17.29 -3.64
N ASP A 220 -13.16 -17.31 -2.59
CA ASP A 220 -13.33 -18.42 -1.64
C ASP A 220 -13.54 -19.80 -2.28
N ILE A 221 -14.42 -19.88 -3.28
CA ILE A 221 -14.80 -21.15 -3.91
C ILE A 221 -13.64 -21.61 -4.82
N THR A 222 -13.07 -20.70 -5.61
CA THR A 222 -11.89 -20.99 -6.44
C THR A 222 -10.72 -21.50 -5.60
N ARG A 223 -10.44 -20.87 -4.46
CA ARG A 223 -9.37 -21.23 -3.52
C ARG A 223 -9.55 -22.64 -2.92
N VAL A 224 -10.78 -23.09 -2.73
CA VAL A 224 -11.09 -24.45 -2.26
C VAL A 224 -11.06 -25.47 -3.42
N LEU A 225 -11.55 -25.12 -4.62
CA LEU A 225 -11.51 -25.99 -5.79
C LEU A 225 -10.08 -26.24 -6.31
N GLU A 226 -9.20 -25.24 -6.25
CA GLU A 226 -7.77 -25.40 -6.57
C GLU A 226 -7.04 -26.27 -5.53
N LEU A 227 -7.40 -26.14 -4.24
CA LEU A 227 -6.90 -27.02 -3.18
C LEU A 227 -7.35 -28.49 -3.39
N GLU A 228 -8.60 -28.71 -3.79
CA GLU A 228 -9.14 -30.04 -4.12
C GLU A 228 -8.42 -30.68 -5.31
N LYS A 229 -8.21 -29.92 -6.39
CA LYS A 229 -7.48 -30.37 -7.59
C LYS A 229 -6.00 -30.63 -7.35
N GLY A 230 -5.36 -29.89 -6.44
CA GLY A 230 -3.92 -29.95 -6.18
C GLY A 230 -3.12 -28.84 -6.86
N ASP A 231 -3.79 -27.79 -7.34
CA ASP A 231 -3.23 -26.52 -7.83
C ASP A 231 -2.82 -25.58 -6.66
N ILE A 232 -3.22 -25.95 -5.44
CA ILE A 232 -2.78 -25.39 -4.14
C ILE A 232 -2.44 -26.57 -3.21
N ASP A 233 -1.33 -26.46 -2.49
CA ASP A 233 -0.87 -27.47 -1.53
C ASP A 233 -1.15 -27.06 -0.08
N ILE A 234 -1.19 -25.75 0.20
CA ILE A 234 -1.42 -25.17 1.53
C ILE A 234 -2.36 -23.96 1.42
N VAL A 235 -3.37 -23.86 2.29
CA VAL A 235 -4.17 -22.64 2.49
C VAL A 235 -4.01 -22.14 3.93
N VAL A 236 -3.73 -20.84 4.12
CA VAL A 236 -3.43 -20.25 5.45
C VAL A 236 -4.47 -19.20 5.83
N ASN A 237 -5.17 -19.43 6.95
CA ASN A 237 -6.19 -18.57 7.56
C ASN A 237 -7.27 -18.08 6.58
N ALA A 238 -7.56 -18.87 5.54
CA ALA A 238 -8.41 -18.47 4.41
C ALA A 238 -9.36 -19.60 3.94
N ILE A 239 -9.83 -20.47 4.83
CA ILE A 239 -10.99 -21.34 4.56
C ILE A 239 -12.21 -20.69 5.21
N PRO A 240 -13.24 -20.24 4.46
CA PRO A 240 -14.37 -19.56 5.06
C PRO A 240 -15.26 -20.55 5.86
N PRO A 241 -15.94 -20.11 6.93
CA PRO A 241 -16.76 -20.98 7.79
C PRO A 241 -17.71 -21.90 7.02
N HIS A 242 -18.40 -21.37 6.00
CA HIS A 242 -19.41 -22.11 5.23
C HIS A 242 -18.85 -23.21 4.31
N LEU A 243 -17.53 -23.33 4.14
CA LEU A 243 -16.89 -24.40 3.37
C LEU A 243 -16.06 -25.35 4.25
N ILE A 244 -16.00 -25.15 5.58
CA ILE A 244 -15.07 -25.90 6.43
C ILE A 244 -15.37 -27.41 6.44
N ASP A 245 -16.65 -27.80 6.43
CA ASP A 245 -17.04 -29.21 6.41
C ASP A 245 -16.85 -29.87 5.04
N TYR A 246 -17.00 -29.11 3.95
CA TYR A 246 -16.60 -29.57 2.62
C TYR A 246 -15.09 -29.86 2.60
N VAL A 247 -14.27 -28.93 3.11
CA VAL A 247 -12.81 -29.10 3.20
C VAL A 247 -12.40 -30.27 4.13
N LYS A 248 -13.14 -30.53 5.22
CA LYS A 248 -12.97 -31.75 6.05
C LYS A 248 -13.30 -33.05 5.29
N SER A 249 -14.18 -32.99 4.28
CA SER A 249 -14.58 -34.16 3.47
C SER A 249 -13.64 -34.48 2.31
N LEU A 250 -12.73 -33.55 1.95
CA LEU A 250 -11.77 -33.74 0.88
C LEU A 250 -10.76 -34.85 1.21
N LYS A 251 -10.51 -35.72 0.23
CA LYS A 251 -9.46 -36.75 0.34
C LYS A 251 -8.08 -36.11 0.30
N ASN A 252 -7.14 -36.68 1.06
CA ASN A 252 -5.74 -36.25 1.14
C ASN A 252 -5.57 -34.80 1.63
N VAL A 253 -6.47 -34.30 2.50
CA VAL A 253 -6.39 -32.96 3.10
C VAL A 253 -6.42 -33.05 4.62
N GLN A 254 -5.44 -32.43 5.27
CA GLN A 254 -5.38 -32.29 6.73
C GLN A 254 -5.59 -30.83 7.14
N ILE A 255 -6.48 -30.58 8.10
CA ILE A 255 -6.69 -29.24 8.69
C ILE A 255 -5.97 -29.21 10.05
N LEU A 256 -5.02 -28.29 10.19
CA LEU A 256 -4.39 -27.94 11.46
C LEU A 256 -5.05 -26.67 12.03
N VAL A 257 -5.29 -26.65 13.34
CA VAL A 257 -5.98 -25.57 14.04
C VAL A 257 -5.21 -25.18 15.31
N SER A 258 -5.11 -23.88 15.59
CA SER A 258 -4.41 -23.34 16.77
C SER A 258 -5.10 -22.06 17.29
N PRO A 259 -5.02 -21.71 18.59
CA PRO A 259 -5.62 -20.47 19.12
C PRO A 259 -4.99 -19.25 18.45
N GLY A 260 -5.71 -18.46 17.66
CA GLY A 260 -5.10 -17.37 16.89
C GLY A 260 -4.83 -16.11 17.72
N ILE A 261 -4.40 -15.05 17.05
CA ILE A 261 -4.01 -13.77 17.68
C ILE A 261 -4.79 -12.56 17.16
N ASN A 262 -5.92 -12.83 16.48
CA ASN A 262 -6.83 -11.82 15.96
C ASN A 262 -8.11 -11.84 16.80
N ILE A 263 -8.48 -10.69 17.37
CA ILE A 263 -9.62 -10.57 18.29
C ILE A 263 -10.68 -9.68 17.65
N THR A 264 -11.86 -10.25 17.40
CA THR A 264 -13.04 -9.48 16.95
C THR A 264 -13.72 -8.84 18.16
N TYR A 265 -14.10 -7.56 18.04
CA TYR A 265 -14.73 -6.82 19.12
C TYR A 265 -15.78 -5.83 18.61
N ILE A 266 -16.67 -5.41 19.50
CA ILE A 266 -17.55 -4.24 19.33
C ILE A 266 -16.94 -3.08 20.12
N ALA A 267 -16.87 -1.91 19.50
CA ALA A 267 -16.54 -0.64 20.15
C ALA A 267 -17.82 0.13 20.50
N LEU A 268 -17.89 0.69 21.71
CA LEU A 268 -19.04 1.43 22.23
C LEU A 268 -18.65 2.91 22.35
N ASN A 269 -19.32 3.82 21.63
CA ASN A 269 -18.96 5.23 21.66
C ASN A 269 -19.36 5.91 22.98
N LEU A 270 -18.41 6.16 23.88
CA LEU A 270 -18.67 6.78 25.18
C LEU A 270 -18.97 8.29 25.12
N LYS A 271 -19.04 8.89 23.92
CA LYS A 271 -19.65 10.22 23.75
C LYS A 271 -21.18 10.16 23.66
N ASN A 272 -21.77 9.04 23.22
CA ASN A 272 -23.22 8.85 23.17
C ASN A 272 -23.77 8.66 24.61
N ASP A 273 -24.77 9.44 25.00
CA ASP A 273 -25.30 9.46 26.37
C ASP A 273 -25.96 8.15 26.82
N ILE A 274 -26.53 7.38 25.89
CA ILE A 274 -27.06 6.03 26.15
C ILE A 274 -25.90 5.08 26.48
N LEU A 275 -24.81 5.14 25.70
CA LEU A 275 -23.66 4.25 25.86
C LEU A 275 -22.71 4.65 27.00
N LYS A 276 -22.80 5.89 27.53
CA LYS A 276 -22.17 6.29 28.80
C LYS A 276 -22.67 5.47 29.98
N ASN A 277 -23.92 5.01 29.96
CA ASN A 277 -24.47 4.18 31.03
C ASN A 277 -23.89 2.75 30.97
N LYS A 278 -23.14 2.38 32.03
CA LYS A 278 -22.51 1.05 32.19
C LYS A 278 -23.52 -0.11 32.19
N ASN A 279 -24.73 0.09 32.72
CA ASN A 279 -25.78 -0.92 32.69
C ASN A 279 -26.30 -1.18 31.28
N VAL A 280 -26.30 -0.18 30.39
CA VAL A 280 -26.63 -0.37 28.97
C VAL A 280 -25.53 -1.18 28.26
N ARG A 281 -24.25 -0.88 28.53
CA ARG A 281 -23.12 -1.66 27.99
C ARG A 281 -23.17 -3.12 28.46
N LEU A 282 -23.49 -3.35 29.74
CA LEU A 282 -23.69 -4.69 30.31
C LEU A 282 -24.92 -5.40 29.72
N ALA A 283 -26.03 -4.70 29.49
CA ALA A 283 -27.21 -5.26 28.83
C ALA A 283 -26.92 -5.70 27.38
N ILE A 284 -26.22 -4.86 26.61
CA ILE A 284 -25.73 -5.22 25.26
C ILE A 284 -24.86 -6.47 25.32
N ALA A 285 -23.97 -6.60 26.30
CA ALA A 285 -23.10 -7.77 26.44
C ALA A 285 -23.85 -9.05 26.86
N HIS A 286 -24.79 -8.96 27.81
CA HIS A 286 -25.65 -10.09 28.21
C HIS A 286 -26.66 -10.50 27.13
N ALA A 287 -26.92 -9.66 26.13
CA ALA A 287 -27.84 -9.95 25.04
C ALA A 287 -27.20 -10.71 23.86
N ILE A 288 -25.90 -11.03 23.89
CA ILE A 288 -25.18 -11.61 22.75
C ILE A 288 -24.75 -13.06 23.07
N PRO A 289 -25.36 -14.08 22.45
CA PRO A 289 -24.95 -15.48 22.63
C PRO A 289 -23.70 -15.77 21.80
N LYS A 290 -22.53 -15.44 22.36
CA LYS A 290 -21.22 -15.61 21.71
C LYS A 290 -21.02 -17.04 21.21
N GLU A 291 -21.27 -18.04 22.06
CA GLU A 291 -21.10 -19.45 21.77
C GLU A 291 -22.00 -19.91 20.61
N GLU A 292 -23.29 -19.57 20.64
CA GLU A 292 -24.25 -19.90 19.57
C GLU A 292 -23.84 -19.32 18.21
N ILE A 293 -23.30 -18.09 18.21
CA ILE A 293 -22.77 -17.44 17.00
C ILE A 293 -21.50 -18.15 16.51
N ILE A 294 -20.57 -18.48 17.42
CA ILE A 294 -19.31 -19.18 17.09
C ILE A 294 -19.57 -20.56 16.49
N GLU A 295 -20.54 -21.29 17.03
CA GLU A 295 -20.97 -22.58 16.51
C GLU A 295 -21.68 -22.42 15.15
N ASN A 296 -22.84 -21.77 15.12
CA ASN A 296 -23.73 -21.81 13.95
C ASN A 296 -23.26 -20.93 12.78
N ILE A 297 -22.60 -19.80 13.05
CA ILE A 297 -22.25 -18.80 12.04
C ILE A 297 -20.77 -18.87 11.68
N LEU A 298 -19.90 -19.07 12.69
CA LEU A 298 -18.46 -19.13 12.50
C LEU A 298 -17.93 -20.57 12.39
N GLN A 299 -18.81 -21.58 12.47
CA GLN A 299 -18.50 -23.01 12.28
C GLN A 299 -17.28 -23.47 13.10
N ASN A 300 -17.26 -23.03 14.36
CA ASN A 300 -16.21 -23.28 15.35
C ASN A 300 -14.78 -22.79 14.95
N GLN A 301 -14.64 -21.94 13.93
CA GLN A 301 -13.37 -21.30 13.54
C GLN A 301 -12.89 -20.19 14.51
N ALA A 302 -13.64 -19.93 15.57
CA ALA A 302 -13.30 -18.96 16.61
C ALA A 302 -13.54 -19.57 18.00
N GLU A 303 -13.25 -18.81 19.05
CA GLU A 303 -13.52 -19.15 20.44
C GLU A 303 -13.86 -17.89 21.26
N PRO A 304 -14.72 -17.96 22.29
CA PRO A 304 -15.12 -16.79 23.05
C PRO A 304 -13.93 -16.23 23.84
N ILE A 305 -13.83 -14.90 23.89
CA ILE A 305 -12.81 -14.18 24.67
C ILE A 305 -13.42 -12.96 25.37
N PHE A 306 -12.84 -12.57 26.50
CA PHE A 306 -13.30 -11.49 27.39
C PHE A 306 -12.18 -10.49 27.74
N SER A 307 -11.08 -10.52 26.98
CA SER A 307 -9.91 -9.64 27.04
C SER A 307 -9.42 -9.29 25.62
N PHE A 308 -8.53 -8.32 25.52
CA PHE A 308 -7.78 -7.94 24.31
C PHE A 308 -6.38 -8.58 24.22
N ILE A 309 -5.97 -9.36 25.22
CA ILE A 309 -4.77 -10.19 25.15
C ILE A 309 -5.16 -11.59 24.65
N PRO A 310 -4.46 -12.19 23.66
CA PRO A 310 -4.78 -13.53 23.18
C PRO A 310 -4.56 -14.62 24.24
N LYS A 311 -5.38 -15.67 24.24
CA LYS A 311 -5.35 -16.74 25.27
C LYS A 311 -4.02 -17.47 25.41
N ARG A 312 -3.22 -17.52 24.34
CA ARG A 312 -1.90 -18.16 24.32
C ARG A 312 -0.80 -17.32 25.00
N SER A 313 -1.06 -16.03 25.28
CA SER A 313 -0.09 -15.16 25.94
C SER A 313 -0.08 -15.40 27.44
N GLU A 314 1.12 -15.41 28.05
CA GLU A 314 1.30 -15.46 29.51
C GLU A 314 0.71 -14.25 30.27
N PHE A 315 0.36 -13.19 29.54
CA PHE A 315 -0.31 -12.00 30.05
C PHE A 315 -1.83 -12.09 30.02
N TYR A 316 -2.41 -13.20 29.55
CA TYR A 316 -3.86 -13.35 29.39
C TYR A 316 -4.62 -13.31 30.73
N PHE A 317 -5.60 -12.43 30.82
CA PHE A 317 -6.64 -12.44 31.86
C PHE A 317 -7.92 -13.07 31.30
N GLU A 318 -8.32 -14.22 31.86
CA GLU A 318 -9.60 -14.88 31.53
C GLU A 318 -10.79 -14.04 31.99
N GLY A 319 -10.76 -13.64 33.26
CA GLY A 319 -11.74 -12.75 33.88
C GLY A 319 -13.14 -13.34 34.01
N LYS A 320 -14.10 -12.45 34.30
CA LYS A 320 -15.50 -12.83 34.50
C LYS A 320 -16.20 -13.03 33.16
N LYS A 321 -16.63 -14.26 32.90
CA LYS A 321 -17.53 -14.57 31.78
C LYS A 321 -18.82 -13.73 31.87
N ILE A 322 -19.15 -13.04 30.78
CA ILE A 322 -20.48 -12.43 30.59
C ILE A 322 -21.32 -13.45 29.82
N GLU A 323 -22.29 -14.05 30.50
CA GLU A 323 -23.16 -15.09 29.93
C GLU A 323 -24.37 -14.50 29.20
N TYR A 324 -24.91 -15.23 28.24
CA TYR A 324 -26.14 -14.85 27.55
C TYR A 324 -27.34 -14.92 28.50
N ASN A 325 -27.89 -13.76 28.85
CA ASN A 325 -29.03 -13.62 29.74
C ASN A 325 -29.89 -12.42 29.31
N PRO A 326 -30.79 -12.58 28.31
CA PRO A 326 -31.61 -11.48 27.80
C PRO A 326 -32.59 -10.95 28.85
N LYS A 327 -32.99 -11.76 29.85
CA LYS A 327 -33.85 -11.30 30.96
C LYS A 327 -33.11 -10.32 31.88
N LEU A 328 -31.84 -10.59 32.18
CA LEU A 328 -30.98 -9.66 32.91
C LEU A 328 -30.68 -8.41 32.08
N ALA A 329 -30.48 -8.55 30.77
CA ALA A 329 -30.29 -7.42 29.88
C ALA A 329 -31.52 -6.48 29.85
N GLU A 330 -32.74 -7.01 29.74
CA GLU A 330 -33.96 -6.21 29.85
C GLU A 330 -34.08 -5.52 31.21
N LYS A 331 -33.87 -6.27 32.31
CA LYS A 331 -33.88 -5.71 33.66
C LYS A 331 -32.91 -4.52 33.82
N LEU A 332 -31.67 -4.66 33.34
CA LEU A 332 -30.65 -3.61 33.40
C LEU A 332 -31.04 -2.36 32.62
N LEU A 333 -31.81 -2.48 31.53
CA LEU A 333 -32.32 -1.35 30.76
C LEU A 333 -33.53 -0.68 31.44
N ASP A 334 -34.44 -1.47 32.02
CA ASP A 334 -35.59 -0.95 32.78
C ASP A 334 -35.16 -0.23 34.07
N GLU A 335 -34.20 -0.78 34.82
CA GLU A 335 -33.56 -0.12 35.98
C GLU A 335 -32.75 1.12 35.57
N SER A 336 -32.33 1.21 34.30
CA SER A 336 -31.70 2.39 33.71
C SER A 336 -32.68 3.41 33.10
N GLY A 337 -33.99 3.18 33.24
CA GLY A 337 -35.05 4.07 32.73
C GLY A 337 -35.40 3.90 31.25
N PHE A 338 -34.67 3.07 30.49
CA PHE A 338 -34.90 2.85 29.05
C PHE A 338 -36.03 1.85 28.78
N LYS A 339 -37.25 2.16 29.19
CA LYS A 339 -38.42 1.28 29.04
C LYS A 339 -38.80 1.07 27.56
N LYS A 340 -39.42 -0.07 27.23
CA LYS A 340 -39.98 -0.33 25.89
C LYS A 340 -41.18 0.58 25.64
N ASN A 341 -41.26 1.18 24.45
CA ASN A 341 -42.43 1.89 23.96
C ASN A 341 -43.48 0.91 23.37
N GLU A 342 -44.58 1.44 22.85
CA GLU A 342 -45.69 0.69 22.24
C GLU A 342 -45.24 -0.25 21.10
N ASN A 343 -44.16 0.10 20.39
CA ASN A 343 -43.56 -0.70 19.31
C ASN A 343 -42.48 -1.68 19.83
N GLY A 344 -42.33 -1.85 21.15
CA GLY A 344 -41.32 -2.70 21.78
C GLY A 344 -39.90 -2.11 21.79
N ILE A 345 -39.69 -0.90 21.27
CA ILE A 345 -38.38 -0.26 21.12
C ILE A 345 -38.07 0.58 22.36
N ARG A 346 -36.84 0.48 22.86
CA ARG A 346 -36.29 1.29 23.97
C ARG A 346 -35.54 2.51 23.45
N PHE A 347 -34.67 2.29 22.45
CA PHE A 347 -33.90 3.31 21.74
C PHE A 347 -33.28 2.73 20.45
N GLU A 348 -32.67 3.59 19.63
CA GLU A 348 -31.95 3.22 18.41
C GLU A 348 -30.45 3.53 18.51
N LEU A 349 -29.60 2.71 17.87
CA LEU A 349 -28.16 2.95 17.74
C LEU A 349 -27.68 2.70 16.30
N THR A 350 -26.69 3.45 15.84
CA THR A 350 -26.04 3.29 14.53
C THR A 350 -24.82 2.39 14.61
N TRP A 351 -24.87 1.20 14.00
CA TRP A 351 -23.72 0.29 13.93
C TRP A 351 -23.01 0.44 12.58
N LYS A 352 -21.74 0.83 12.60
CA LYS A 352 -20.91 0.96 11.39
C LYS A 352 -20.04 -0.27 11.16
N THR A 353 -20.07 -0.80 9.95
CA THR A 353 -19.34 -2.02 9.55
C THR A 353 -18.86 -1.92 8.11
N SER A 354 -17.94 -2.79 7.71
CA SER A 354 -17.41 -2.81 6.35
C SER A 354 -18.38 -3.47 5.37
N THR A 355 -18.15 -3.28 4.08
CA THR A 355 -18.83 -3.98 2.97
C THR A 355 -18.48 -5.47 2.86
N VAL A 356 -17.61 -5.99 3.74
CA VAL A 356 -17.20 -7.41 3.77
C VAL A 356 -18.37 -8.29 4.20
N LYS A 357 -18.79 -9.22 3.33
CA LYS A 357 -19.95 -10.12 3.49
C LYS A 357 -20.01 -10.82 4.87
N TYR A 358 -18.86 -11.27 5.38
CA TYR A 358 -18.75 -11.92 6.68
C TYR A 358 -18.97 -10.96 7.86
N ALA A 359 -18.40 -9.75 7.80
CA ALA A 359 -18.64 -8.71 8.82
C ALA A 359 -20.13 -8.31 8.85
N ILE A 360 -20.76 -8.15 7.69
CA ILE A 360 -22.20 -7.87 7.57
C ILE A 360 -23.04 -9.00 8.17
N ARG A 361 -22.70 -10.26 7.90
CA ARG A 361 -23.40 -11.44 8.46
C ARG A 361 -23.35 -11.42 9.99
N ASN A 362 -22.17 -11.18 10.57
CA ASN A 362 -21.98 -11.18 12.02
C ASN A 362 -22.74 -10.02 12.69
N VAL A 363 -22.72 -8.82 12.11
CA VAL A 363 -23.48 -7.66 12.62
C VAL A 363 -24.99 -7.89 12.55
N LYS A 364 -25.51 -8.44 11.44
CA LYS A 364 -26.94 -8.78 11.31
C LYS A 364 -27.37 -9.85 12.33
N ALA A 365 -26.53 -10.86 12.57
CA ALA A 365 -26.82 -11.89 13.56
C ALA A 365 -26.89 -11.30 14.98
N ILE A 366 -25.93 -10.47 15.37
CA ILE A 366 -25.94 -9.82 16.69
C ILE A 366 -27.13 -8.87 16.84
N THR A 367 -27.44 -8.10 15.80
CA THR A 367 -28.59 -7.17 15.74
C THR A 367 -29.89 -7.88 16.12
N SER A 368 -30.15 -9.08 15.58
CA SER A 368 -31.40 -9.80 15.85
C SER A 368 -31.55 -10.32 17.29
N TYR A 369 -30.51 -10.25 18.13
CA TYR A 369 -30.64 -10.45 19.59
C TYR A 369 -30.82 -9.14 20.35
N LEU A 370 -30.17 -8.06 19.92
CA LEU A 370 -30.34 -6.72 20.49
C LEU A 370 -31.77 -6.19 20.28
N GLU A 371 -32.38 -6.49 19.12
CA GLU A 371 -33.75 -6.10 18.81
C GLU A 371 -34.78 -6.81 19.72
N LYS A 372 -34.54 -8.06 20.13
CA LYS A 372 -35.44 -8.80 21.05
C LYS A 372 -35.59 -8.10 22.40
N ILE A 373 -34.50 -7.54 22.92
CA ILE A 373 -34.50 -6.75 24.16
C ILE A 373 -34.95 -5.29 23.97
N GLY A 374 -35.24 -4.87 22.72
CA GLY A 374 -35.75 -3.55 22.37
C GLY A 374 -34.70 -2.53 21.91
N ILE A 375 -33.46 -2.94 21.62
CA ILE A 375 -32.43 -2.06 21.04
C ILE A 375 -32.45 -2.20 19.52
N LYS A 376 -32.96 -1.19 18.80
CA LYS A 376 -32.98 -1.18 17.33
C LYS A 376 -31.62 -0.76 16.77
N ILE A 377 -31.08 -1.48 15.78
CA ILE A 377 -29.77 -1.19 15.19
C ILE A 377 -29.89 -0.75 13.73
N ASN A 378 -29.52 0.51 13.47
CA ASN A 378 -29.40 1.05 12.12
C ASN A 378 -28.02 0.70 11.55
N ILE A 379 -27.92 -0.40 10.78
CA ILE A 379 -26.66 -0.90 10.21
C ILE A 379 -26.21 -0.01 9.04
N SER A 380 -25.09 0.69 9.20
CA SER A 380 -24.45 1.49 8.16
C SER A 380 -23.21 0.76 7.60
N GLN A 381 -23.31 0.33 6.34
CA GLN A 381 -22.21 -0.30 5.61
C GLN A 381 -21.34 0.78 4.94
N LYS A 382 -20.02 0.63 5.02
CA LYS A 382 -19.04 1.59 4.51
C LYS A 382 -17.86 0.87 3.88
N GLU A 383 -17.27 1.46 2.84
CA GLU A 383 -15.96 1.01 2.36
C GLU A 383 -14.89 1.23 3.44
N PHE A 384 -13.87 0.38 3.48
CA PHE A 384 -12.99 0.27 4.66
C PHE A 384 -12.27 1.59 5.00
N SER A 385 -11.84 2.36 3.99
CA SER A 385 -11.24 3.69 4.18
C SER A 385 -12.25 4.69 4.77
N THR A 386 -13.48 4.71 4.27
CA THR A 386 -14.57 5.56 4.79
C THR A 386 -15.00 5.15 6.19
N LEU A 387 -15.04 3.84 6.48
CA LEU A 387 -15.33 3.30 7.80
C LEU A 387 -14.32 3.80 8.84
N ILE A 388 -13.02 3.67 8.54
CA ILE A 388 -11.95 4.14 9.42
C ILE A 388 -11.97 5.67 9.57
N TYR A 389 -12.31 6.43 8.52
CA TYR A 389 -12.51 7.88 8.61
C TYR A 389 -13.65 8.25 9.58
N GLU A 390 -14.85 7.67 9.40
CA GLU A 390 -16.01 7.98 10.24
C GLU A 390 -15.80 7.55 11.71
N ILE A 391 -15.14 6.40 11.91
CA ILE A 391 -14.69 5.93 13.24
C ILE A 391 -13.71 6.91 13.88
N ASN A 392 -12.67 7.34 13.16
CA ASN A 392 -11.67 8.29 13.69
C ASN A 392 -12.26 9.70 13.93
N LYS A 393 -13.43 10.03 13.34
CA LYS A 393 -14.21 11.24 13.67
C LYS A 393 -15.18 11.07 14.84
N GLY A 394 -15.35 9.86 15.38
CA GLY A 394 -16.35 9.55 16.41
C GLY A 394 -17.78 9.54 15.90
N ASN A 395 -17.99 9.46 14.58
CA ASN A 395 -19.29 9.38 13.94
C ASN A 395 -19.70 7.90 13.85
N PHE A 396 -20.16 7.34 14.97
CA PHE A 396 -20.75 5.99 15.11
C PHE A 396 -21.34 5.87 16.52
N ASP A 397 -22.24 4.92 16.76
CA ASP A 397 -22.60 4.52 18.13
C ASP A 397 -21.92 3.19 18.48
N LEU A 398 -22.02 2.23 17.56
CA LEU A 398 -21.29 0.96 17.57
C LEU A 398 -20.41 0.85 16.32
N PHE A 399 -19.26 0.19 16.44
CA PHE A 399 -18.58 -0.41 15.27
C PHE A 399 -17.99 -1.77 15.64
N SER A 400 -17.71 -2.59 14.63
CA SER A 400 -17.03 -3.88 14.81
C SER A 400 -15.79 -3.99 13.92
N LEU A 401 -14.65 -4.34 14.52
CA LEU A 401 -13.37 -4.57 13.82
C LEU A 401 -12.65 -5.78 14.42
N ASN A 402 -11.57 -6.20 13.77
CA ASN A 402 -10.57 -7.10 14.34
C ASN A 402 -9.37 -6.27 14.82
N LEU A 403 -8.87 -6.52 16.04
CA LEU A 403 -7.46 -6.29 16.32
C LEU A 403 -6.68 -7.43 15.67
N VAL A 404 -5.65 -7.10 14.89
CA VAL A 404 -4.91 -8.06 14.05
C VAL A 404 -3.48 -8.16 14.55
N GLY A 405 -2.98 -9.38 14.71
CA GLY A 405 -1.57 -9.62 15.06
C GLY A 405 -1.21 -9.17 16.47
N VAL A 406 -2.08 -9.34 17.46
CA VAL A 406 -1.79 -8.94 18.84
C VAL A 406 -0.72 -9.86 19.43
N LYS A 407 0.43 -9.29 19.82
CA LYS A 407 1.56 -10.04 20.41
C LYS A 407 2.02 -9.51 21.75
N ASP A 408 1.84 -8.21 22.00
CA ASP A 408 2.38 -7.48 23.15
C ASP A 408 1.23 -6.80 23.94
N PRO A 409 1.24 -6.84 25.29
CA PRO A 409 0.33 -6.06 26.15
C PRO A 409 0.24 -4.56 25.86
N GLN A 410 1.24 -3.96 25.20
CA GLN A 410 1.24 -2.56 24.76
C GLN A 410 -0.02 -2.17 23.95
N ILE A 411 -0.70 -3.14 23.32
CA ILE A 411 -2.00 -2.94 22.65
C ILE A 411 -3.04 -2.24 23.56
N LEU A 412 -3.01 -2.51 24.87
CA LEU A 412 -3.93 -1.93 25.86
C LEU A 412 -3.74 -0.41 25.95
N LYS A 413 -2.49 0.07 25.91
CA LYS A 413 -2.16 1.50 25.89
C LYS A 413 -2.68 2.14 24.60
N ASP A 414 -2.39 1.54 23.45
CA ASP A 414 -2.77 2.10 22.15
C ASP A 414 -4.29 2.21 21.94
N ILE A 415 -5.08 1.21 22.38
CA ILE A 415 -6.54 1.22 22.17
C ILE A 415 -7.33 1.96 23.26
N ALA A 416 -6.80 2.19 24.47
CA ALA A 416 -7.62 2.66 25.59
C ALA A 416 -7.02 3.80 26.44
N HIS A 417 -5.76 4.19 26.27
CA HIS A 417 -5.20 5.34 26.97
C HIS A 417 -5.88 6.65 26.54
N SER A 418 -6.23 7.55 27.47
CA SER A 418 -6.87 8.84 27.16
C SER A 418 -6.08 9.69 26.14
N LYS A 419 -4.75 9.72 26.25
CA LYS A 419 -3.84 10.44 25.33
C LYS A 419 -3.86 9.86 23.90
N LYS A 420 -4.41 8.67 23.68
CA LYS A 420 -4.54 8.00 22.38
C LYS A 420 -5.91 8.22 21.71
N ILE A 421 -6.72 9.15 22.19
CA ILE A 421 -8.00 9.51 21.56
C ILE A 421 -7.76 10.14 20.16
N PRO A 422 -8.52 9.76 19.10
CA PRO A 422 -8.44 10.40 17.79
C PRO A 422 -8.57 11.93 17.84
N PRO A 423 -7.73 12.68 17.09
CA PRO A 423 -6.89 12.21 15.98
C PRO A 423 -5.55 11.58 16.37
N TYR A 424 -5.18 11.53 17.66
CA TYR A 424 -3.80 11.25 18.10
C TYR A 424 -3.49 9.76 18.38
N GLY A 425 -4.46 8.85 18.26
CA GLY A 425 -4.24 7.41 18.47
C GLY A 425 -5.45 6.53 18.13
N LEU A 426 -5.52 5.33 18.71
CA LEU A 426 -6.51 4.30 18.39
C LEU A 426 -7.65 4.16 19.42
N ASN A 427 -7.71 5.01 20.46
CA ASN A 427 -8.79 5.06 21.45
C ASN A 427 -10.05 5.72 20.89
N ARG A 428 -10.65 5.01 19.93
CA ARG A 428 -11.81 5.45 19.13
C ARG A 428 -13.11 5.49 19.93
N VAL A 429 -13.17 4.82 21.08
CA VAL A 429 -14.34 4.79 21.99
C VAL A 429 -14.42 5.99 22.92
N PHE A 430 -13.38 6.83 22.96
CA PHE A 430 -13.26 7.96 23.88
C PHE A 430 -13.26 7.55 25.36
N PHE A 431 -12.64 6.41 25.68
CA PHE A 431 -12.43 5.98 27.05
C PHE A 431 -11.37 6.85 27.73
N SER A 432 -11.58 7.15 29.01
CA SER A 432 -10.67 7.96 29.80
C SER A 432 -10.80 7.56 31.27
N ASN A 433 -9.75 6.97 31.83
CA ASN A 433 -9.71 6.54 33.22
C ASN A 433 -8.27 6.78 33.72
N PRO A 434 -8.03 7.75 34.63
CA PRO A 434 -6.67 8.10 35.05
C PRO A 434 -5.90 6.94 35.68
N THR A 435 -6.57 6.05 36.41
CA THR A 435 -5.94 4.86 36.99
C THR A 435 -5.53 3.85 35.91
N PHE A 436 -6.36 3.66 34.87
CA PHE A 436 -5.96 2.85 33.71
C PHE A 436 -4.75 3.48 32.99
N ASP A 437 -4.79 4.78 32.75
CA ASP A 437 -3.71 5.55 32.11
C ASP A 437 -2.38 5.36 32.86
N GLU A 438 -2.37 5.57 34.19
CA GLU A 438 -1.21 5.37 35.05
C GLU A 438 -0.67 3.93 35.00
N ILE A 439 -1.55 2.93 35.00
CA ILE A 439 -1.15 1.52 34.93
C ILE A 439 -0.54 1.19 33.57
N VAL A 440 -1.09 1.68 32.45
CA VAL A 440 -0.49 1.41 31.12
C VAL A 440 0.77 2.23 30.84
N GLU A 441 0.99 3.35 31.54
CA GLU A 441 2.30 4.00 31.57
C GLU A 441 3.31 3.15 32.35
N LYS A 442 2.95 2.62 33.54
CA LYS A 442 3.80 1.69 34.31
C LYS A 442 4.11 0.37 33.60
N ILE A 443 3.17 -0.20 32.82
CA ILE A 443 3.40 -1.42 32.00
C ILE A 443 4.49 -1.22 30.94
N GLU A 444 4.63 0.00 30.42
CA GLU A 444 5.64 0.35 29.42
C GLU A 444 7.04 0.43 30.04
N GLU A 445 7.15 0.88 31.29
CA GLU A 445 8.42 1.08 32.00
C GLU A 445 8.89 -0.14 32.80
N GLU A 446 7.98 -0.96 33.33
CA GLU A 446 8.30 -2.10 34.21
C GLU A 446 9.02 -3.24 33.46
N ILE A 447 10.28 -3.49 33.84
CA ILE A 447 11.17 -4.49 33.26
C ILE A 447 11.05 -5.84 33.99
N ASP A 448 10.61 -5.84 35.25
CA ASP A 448 10.30 -7.07 35.99
C ASP A 448 9.07 -7.75 35.37
N LYS A 449 9.30 -8.94 34.82
CA LYS A 449 8.30 -9.68 34.05
C LYS A 449 7.03 -10.00 34.83
N GLU A 450 7.14 -10.41 36.10
CA GLU A 450 5.97 -10.81 36.88
C GLU A 450 5.22 -9.58 37.41
N LYS A 451 5.93 -8.51 37.83
CA LYS A 451 5.27 -7.22 38.15
C LYS A 451 4.56 -6.62 36.93
N ARG A 452 5.20 -6.64 35.74
CA ARG A 452 4.57 -6.21 34.48
C ARG A 452 3.30 -7.02 34.23
N LYS A 453 3.31 -8.33 34.49
CA LYS A 453 2.15 -9.22 34.32
C LYS A 453 1.03 -8.93 35.33
N GLU A 454 1.33 -8.63 36.59
CA GLU A 454 0.34 -8.15 37.56
C GLU A 454 -0.35 -6.84 37.09
N LEU A 455 0.45 -5.87 36.64
CA LEU A 455 -0.06 -4.60 36.09
C LEU A 455 -0.93 -4.83 34.83
N VAL A 456 -0.49 -5.70 33.91
CA VAL A 456 -1.25 -6.05 32.70
C VAL A 456 -2.57 -6.75 33.03
N ILE A 457 -2.60 -7.60 34.06
CA ILE A 457 -3.85 -8.22 34.56
C ILE A 457 -4.76 -7.14 35.17
N LEU A 458 -4.22 -6.17 35.90
CA LEU A 458 -4.99 -5.06 36.47
C LEU A 458 -5.59 -4.14 35.38
N ALA A 459 -4.83 -3.82 34.34
CA ALA A 459 -5.32 -3.09 33.17
C ALA A 459 -6.47 -3.82 32.46
N GLN A 460 -6.37 -5.14 32.28
CA GLN A 460 -7.44 -5.95 31.70
C GLN A 460 -8.69 -6.00 32.58
N LYS A 461 -8.53 -6.08 33.92
CA LYS A 461 -9.66 -5.97 34.87
C LYS A 461 -10.41 -4.66 34.70
N ILE A 462 -9.72 -3.52 34.69
CA ILE A 462 -10.35 -2.19 34.53
C ILE A 462 -11.12 -2.10 33.20
N LEU A 463 -10.59 -2.62 32.10
CA LEU A 463 -11.32 -2.64 30.81
C LEU A 463 -12.51 -3.61 30.80
N GLN A 464 -12.45 -4.71 31.55
CA GLN A 464 -13.58 -5.64 31.68
C GLN A 464 -14.69 -5.04 32.56
N ASP A 465 -14.33 -4.38 33.66
CA ASP A 465 -15.26 -3.73 34.57
C ASP A 465 -15.89 -2.49 33.93
N GLU A 466 -15.12 -1.62 33.29
CA GLU A 466 -15.66 -0.43 32.61
C GLU A 466 -16.36 -0.76 31.29
N LEU A 467 -16.01 -1.89 30.67
CA LEU A 467 -16.60 -2.36 29.41
C LEU A 467 -16.71 -1.27 28.31
N PRO A 468 -15.65 -0.48 28.01
CA PRO A 468 -15.67 0.51 26.93
C PRO A 468 -15.67 -0.15 25.53
N PHE A 469 -15.36 -1.45 25.49
CA PHE A 469 -15.52 -2.32 24.34
C PHE A 469 -16.15 -3.63 24.82
N LEU A 470 -16.70 -4.40 23.88
CA LEU A 470 -17.05 -5.80 24.08
C LEU A 470 -16.18 -6.68 23.17
N PRO A 471 -15.08 -7.30 23.68
CA PRO A 471 -14.43 -8.41 22.99
C PRO A 471 -15.47 -9.51 22.73
N LEU A 472 -15.51 -10.05 21.52
CA LEU A 472 -16.43 -11.11 21.14
C LEU A 472 -15.73 -12.47 21.18
N TRP A 473 -14.78 -12.66 20.26
CA TRP A 473 -14.09 -13.93 20.06
C TRP A 473 -12.68 -13.73 19.50
N GLN A 474 -11.82 -14.69 19.81
CA GLN A 474 -10.51 -14.88 19.18
C GLN A 474 -10.71 -15.79 17.96
N ILE A 475 -10.26 -15.34 16.79
CA ILE A 475 -10.25 -16.17 15.56
C ILE A 475 -9.13 -17.20 15.70
N LYS A 476 -9.37 -18.45 15.31
CA LYS A 476 -8.34 -19.51 15.32
C LYS A 476 -7.44 -19.38 14.09
N ASP A 477 -6.15 -19.68 14.26
CA ASP A 477 -5.28 -19.92 13.11
C ASP A 477 -5.61 -21.31 12.52
N ILE A 478 -5.83 -21.35 11.21
CA ILE A 478 -6.29 -22.54 10.48
C ILE A 478 -5.38 -22.71 9.26
N ILE A 479 -4.61 -23.80 9.23
CA ILE A 479 -3.74 -24.13 8.10
C ILE A 479 -4.20 -25.46 7.51
N THR A 480 -4.62 -25.45 6.25
CA THR A 480 -5.07 -26.62 5.52
C THR A 480 -3.96 -27.09 4.59
N ILE A 481 -3.59 -28.36 4.63
CA ILE A 481 -2.41 -28.92 3.96
C ILE A 481 -2.77 -30.20 3.20
N ARG A 482 -2.26 -30.35 1.97
CA ARG A 482 -2.36 -31.56 1.16
C ARG A 482 -1.38 -32.66 1.63
N GLU A 483 -1.93 -33.83 1.93
CA GLU A 483 -1.21 -34.99 2.49
C GLU A 483 -0.38 -35.76 1.46
N ASP A 484 -0.81 -35.73 0.19
CA ASP A 484 -0.04 -36.22 -0.96
C ASP A 484 1.16 -35.32 -1.29
N LYS A 485 1.11 -34.06 -0.85
CA LYS A 485 2.20 -33.09 -1.01
C LYS A 485 3.11 -33.04 0.22
N ILE A 486 2.59 -33.21 1.43
CA ILE A 486 3.37 -33.33 2.68
C ILE A 486 2.85 -34.54 3.47
N PRO A 487 3.63 -35.63 3.63
CA PRO A 487 3.16 -36.82 4.34
C PRO A 487 2.68 -36.52 5.76
N ARG A 488 1.60 -37.20 6.21
CA ARG A 488 0.99 -37.05 7.56
C ARG A 488 2.01 -37.04 8.70
N GLU A 489 3.04 -37.88 8.63
CA GLU A 489 4.09 -38.03 9.66
C GLU A 489 5.07 -36.84 9.72
N LYS A 490 5.06 -35.96 8.71
CA LYS A 490 5.63 -34.60 8.77
C LYS A 490 4.60 -33.56 9.19
N ILE A 491 3.34 -33.66 8.73
CA ILE A 491 2.27 -32.72 9.14
C ILE A 491 2.01 -32.78 10.65
N SER A 492 2.00 -33.97 11.26
CA SER A 492 1.80 -34.16 12.70
C SER A 492 2.92 -33.57 13.58
N LYS A 493 4.01 -33.10 12.97
CA LYS A 493 5.14 -32.42 13.63
C LYS A 493 5.16 -30.91 13.33
N ILE A 494 4.24 -30.41 12.50
CA ILE A 494 4.07 -28.98 12.25
C ILE A 494 3.43 -28.33 13.48
N LYS A 495 4.14 -27.34 14.03
CA LYS A 495 3.59 -26.43 15.02
C LYS A 495 3.17 -25.12 14.35
N ILE A 496 1.93 -24.69 14.57
CA ILE A 496 1.46 -23.39 14.06
C ILE A 496 2.00 -22.26 14.94
N THR A 497 2.94 -21.50 14.39
CA THR A 497 3.39 -20.24 14.97
C THR A 497 2.29 -19.16 14.85
N PRO A 498 2.10 -18.32 15.89
CA PRO A 498 0.91 -17.48 16.02
C PRO A 498 0.72 -16.45 14.89
N GLY A 499 -0.53 -16.30 14.45
CA GLY A 499 -0.95 -15.46 13.32
C GLY A 499 -0.99 -16.20 11.99
N GLY A 500 -0.91 -17.53 12.01
CA GLY A 500 -0.76 -18.36 10.80
C GLY A 500 0.57 -18.05 10.11
N SER A 501 1.66 -18.04 10.87
CA SER A 501 3.01 -17.76 10.36
C SER A 501 3.50 -18.92 9.48
N LEU A 502 4.23 -18.61 8.41
CA LEU A 502 4.77 -19.61 7.48
C LEU A 502 6.07 -20.25 7.96
N LEU A 503 6.64 -19.81 9.08
CA LEU A 503 7.93 -20.29 9.60
C LEU A 503 8.00 -21.82 9.80
N PHE A 504 6.86 -22.51 9.95
CA PHE A 504 6.83 -23.97 10.03
C PHE A 504 7.43 -24.67 8.79
N LEU A 505 7.46 -24.02 7.62
CA LEU A 505 8.12 -24.53 6.42
C LEU A 505 9.61 -24.77 6.64
N SER A 506 10.25 -24.05 7.58
CA SER A 506 11.66 -24.28 7.95
C SER A 506 11.88 -25.65 8.59
N TYR A 507 10.88 -26.25 9.27
CA TYR A 507 10.98 -27.61 9.80
C TYR A 507 10.95 -28.67 8.69
N LEU A 508 10.36 -28.38 7.53
CA LEU A 508 10.35 -29.30 6.38
C LEU A 508 11.76 -29.49 5.78
N LEU A 509 12.65 -28.51 5.99
CA LEU A 509 14.07 -28.55 5.61
C LEU A 509 14.94 -29.34 6.61
N GLN A 510 14.46 -29.59 7.84
CA GLN A 510 15.27 -30.16 8.93
C GLN A 510 15.37 -31.69 8.88
N ASN A 511 16.05 -32.21 7.86
CA ASN A 511 16.68 -33.53 7.95
C ASN A 511 18.01 -33.37 8.73
N LYS A 512 18.08 -33.93 9.94
CA LYS A 512 19.25 -34.07 10.85
C LYS A 512 20.61 -33.46 10.40
N THR A 513 20.97 -32.28 10.93
CA THR A 513 22.20 -32.01 11.73
C THR A 513 22.29 -30.53 12.15
N HIS A 514 23.04 -30.24 13.21
CA HIS A 514 23.49 -28.87 13.52
C HIS A 514 24.68 -28.51 12.62
N PRO A 515 24.79 -27.26 12.10
CA PRO A 515 26.01 -26.78 11.48
C PRO A 515 27.06 -26.48 12.55
N GLY A 516 27.92 -27.45 12.85
CA GLY A 516 28.98 -27.31 13.86
C GLY A 516 30.19 -28.19 13.56
N LYS A 517 31.36 -27.53 13.48
CA LYS A 517 32.72 -28.07 13.20
C LYS A 517 33.03 -28.43 11.73
N GLN A 518 33.92 -27.60 11.18
CA GLN A 518 35.12 -27.90 10.38
C GLN A 518 35.18 -29.17 9.53
N ASN A 519 35.67 -28.99 8.30
CA ASN A 519 36.93 -29.61 7.92
C ASN A 519 37.81 -28.57 7.20
N GLU A 520 39.09 -28.53 7.57
CA GLU A 520 40.12 -27.74 6.90
C GLU A 520 40.96 -28.67 6.01
N THR A 521 41.23 -28.28 4.77
CA THR A 521 42.28 -28.88 3.94
C THR A 521 43.06 -27.77 3.24
N LYS A 522 44.37 -27.96 3.10
CA LYS A 522 45.35 -26.90 2.84
C LYS A 522 45.51 -26.54 1.36
N ASN A 523 46.16 -25.41 1.12
CA ASN A 523 46.74 -25.00 -0.16
C ASN A 523 47.79 -26.01 -0.66
N GLU A 524 48.02 -26.03 -1.98
CA GLU A 524 49.36 -26.14 -2.57
C GLU A 524 49.39 -25.47 -3.96
N ASP A 525 50.57 -25.14 -4.46
CA ASP A 525 50.78 -24.17 -5.56
C ASP A 525 50.73 -24.76 -6.99
N GLY A 526 50.65 -23.91 -8.03
CA GLY A 526 50.61 -24.38 -9.43
C GLY A 526 50.61 -23.27 -10.50
N GLY A 527 51.77 -22.71 -10.83
CA GLY A 527 51.91 -21.48 -11.61
C GLY A 527 51.58 -21.47 -13.12
N ASN A 528 51.35 -20.23 -13.57
CA ASN A 528 51.80 -19.58 -14.83
C ASN A 528 51.13 -19.81 -16.22
N SER A 529 50.66 -18.67 -16.77
CA SER A 529 50.87 -18.14 -18.13
C SER A 529 50.50 -18.94 -19.40
N ASN A 530 49.62 -18.40 -20.27
CA ASN A 530 50.11 -17.53 -21.37
C ASN A 530 49.04 -16.75 -22.20
N SER A 531 49.35 -15.46 -22.38
CA SER A 531 49.22 -14.59 -23.58
C SER A 531 48.04 -14.62 -24.60
N PHE A 532 47.38 -13.45 -24.70
CA PHE A 532 47.12 -12.64 -25.91
C PHE A 532 46.07 -13.03 -27.01
N ASN A 533 44.92 -12.33 -26.92
CA ASN A 533 44.45 -11.32 -27.90
C ASN A 533 43.84 -11.83 -29.25
N PRO A 534 43.36 -10.97 -30.18
CA PRO A 534 41.92 -10.75 -30.32
C PRO A 534 41.37 -11.00 -31.74
N ASN A 535 40.05 -10.89 -31.90
CA ASN A 535 39.47 -10.44 -33.16
C ASN A 535 38.16 -9.67 -32.93
N ASN A 536 38.12 -8.42 -33.39
CA ASN A 536 36.88 -7.66 -33.50
C ASN A 536 36.09 -8.17 -34.71
N GLN A 537 34.79 -8.40 -34.54
CA GLN A 537 33.83 -8.21 -35.63
C GLN A 537 32.97 -7.01 -35.28
N ILE A 538 33.20 -5.92 -36.03
CA ILE A 538 32.42 -4.68 -35.89
C ILE A 538 31.12 -4.88 -36.67
N HIS A 539 30.00 -4.85 -35.96
CA HIS A 539 28.67 -4.60 -36.54
C HIS A 539 28.12 -3.27 -36.00
N PRO A 540 27.16 -2.63 -36.70
CA PRO A 540 26.83 -1.22 -36.46
C PRO A 540 26.28 -0.90 -35.06
N GLU A 541 26.37 0.38 -34.71
CA GLU A 541 26.03 0.94 -33.41
C GLU A 541 24.57 0.67 -33.02
N ASN A 542 24.37 -0.05 -31.92
CA ASN A 542 23.14 -0.03 -31.14
C ASN A 542 23.46 0.63 -29.79
N THR A 543 23.36 1.96 -29.70
CA THR A 543 23.36 2.69 -28.42
C THR A 543 22.24 2.12 -27.54
N LYS A 544 22.55 1.85 -26.27
CA LYS A 544 21.70 1.04 -25.39
C LYS A 544 21.25 1.88 -24.20
N ILE A 545 20.14 2.57 -24.42
CA ILE A 545 19.51 3.47 -23.46
C ILE A 545 19.43 2.86 -22.06
N TYR A 546 19.98 3.58 -21.08
CA TYR A 546 20.18 3.14 -19.70
C TYR A 546 19.95 4.27 -18.69
N LEU A 547 20.00 3.94 -17.40
CA LEU A 547 19.85 4.87 -16.28
C LEU A 547 21.15 5.01 -15.49
N GLU A 548 21.59 6.25 -15.28
CA GLU A 548 22.77 6.59 -14.50
C GLU A 548 22.38 7.36 -13.23
N GLU A 549 22.93 7.00 -12.07
CA GLU A 549 22.59 7.63 -10.79
C GLU A 549 23.09 9.07 -10.73
N PHE A 550 22.20 10.00 -10.36
CA PHE A 550 22.45 11.44 -10.35
C PHE A 550 22.42 12.01 -8.91
N PRO A 551 23.37 12.87 -8.51
CA PRO A 551 24.50 13.39 -9.29
C PRO A 551 25.59 12.35 -9.59
N GLU A 552 26.24 12.49 -10.74
CA GLU A 552 27.32 11.61 -11.21
C GLU A 552 28.55 11.67 -10.27
N GLY A 553 29.21 10.52 -10.05
CA GLY A 553 30.46 10.42 -9.30
C GLY A 553 30.31 9.94 -7.85
N GLY A 554 31.01 8.85 -7.51
CA GLY A 554 30.79 8.03 -6.30
C GLY A 554 31.06 8.64 -4.91
N LYS A 555 31.23 9.96 -4.79
CA LYS A 555 31.34 10.68 -3.51
C LYS A 555 29.98 11.14 -2.98
N LEU A 556 29.09 11.65 -3.84
CA LEU A 556 27.76 12.12 -3.41
C LEU A 556 26.72 11.00 -3.49
N LYS A 557 26.64 10.19 -2.43
CA LYS A 557 25.55 9.22 -2.25
C LYS A 557 24.30 9.94 -1.76
N ALA A 558 23.68 10.69 -2.68
CA ALA A 558 22.41 11.37 -2.44
C ALA A 558 21.33 10.35 -2.06
N ARG A 559 20.56 10.65 -1.01
CA ARG A 559 19.32 9.92 -0.69
C ARG A 559 18.27 10.89 -0.19
N PHE A 560 17.22 11.07 -0.98
CA PHE A 560 16.09 11.94 -0.75
C PHE A 560 14.96 11.16 -0.08
N VAL A 561 14.18 11.82 0.78
CA VAL A 561 13.05 11.18 1.47
C VAL A 561 11.79 11.30 0.62
N ASN A 562 11.34 10.20 0.01
CA ASN A 562 10.19 10.17 -0.89
C ASN A 562 10.26 11.30 -1.95
N PRO A 563 11.28 11.33 -2.83
CA PRO A 563 11.37 12.33 -3.87
C PRO A 563 10.15 12.22 -4.79
N VAL A 564 9.51 13.34 -5.09
CA VAL A 564 8.30 13.39 -5.93
C VAL A 564 8.37 14.38 -7.09
N PHE A 565 9.29 15.34 -7.10
CA PHE A 565 9.46 16.24 -8.26
C PHE A 565 10.91 16.74 -8.37
N PHE A 566 11.36 17.02 -9.59
CA PHE A 566 12.72 17.45 -9.90
C PHE A 566 12.73 18.47 -11.05
N THR A 567 13.57 19.50 -10.91
CA THR A 567 13.78 20.55 -11.92
C THR A 567 15.13 21.22 -11.71
N GLU A 568 15.69 21.81 -12.77
CA GLU A 568 16.84 22.72 -12.67
C GLU A 568 16.37 24.16 -12.33
N ASN A 569 17.29 25.02 -11.86
CA ASN A 569 17.09 26.45 -11.74
C ASN A 569 17.02 27.09 -13.14
N PRO A 570 16.03 27.94 -13.45
CA PRO A 570 15.85 28.47 -14.81
C PRO A 570 16.89 29.54 -15.24
N ILE A 571 17.76 29.98 -14.32
CA ILE A 571 18.82 30.98 -14.57
C ILE A 571 20.21 30.35 -14.42
N HIS A 572 20.35 29.45 -13.44
CA HIS A 572 21.65 28.98 -12.96
C HIS A 572 21.80 27.47 -13.15
N LYS A 573 22.21 27.08 -14.37
CA LYS A 573 22.59 25.70 -14.70
C LYS A 573 23.51 25.09 -13.64
N GLY A 574 23.32 23.80 -13.37
CA GLY A 574 24.01 23.05 -12.32
C GLY A 574 23.38 23.16 -10.93
N ILE A 575 22.36 24.02 -10.72
CA ILE A 575 21.54 24.04 -9.50
C ILE A 575 20.25 23.30 -9.77
N PHE A 576 20.04 22.16 -9.09
CA PHE A 576 18.82 21.35 -9.20
C PHE A 576 18.04 21.35 -7.90
N TYR A 577 16.73 21.14 -7.98
CA TYR A 577 15.85 21.04 -6.82
C TYR A 577 15.13 19.70 -6.78
N VAL A 578 15.03 19.13 -5.58
CA VAL A 578 14.31 17.88 -5.33
C VAL A 578 13.20 18.16 -4.32
N VAL A 579 11.96 17.91 -4.70
CA VAL A 579 10.82 17.99 -3.80
C VAL A 579 10.67 16.66 -3.08
N GLU A 580 10.74 16.70 -1.76
CA GLU A 580 10.53 15.56 -0.85
C GLU A 580 9.11 15.61 -0.28
N GLN A 581 8.35 14.53 -0.48
CA GLN A 581 6.94 14.43 -0.08
C GLN A 581 6.62 14.91 1.35
N PRO A 582 7.45 14.70 2.39
CA PRO A 582 7.13 15.13 3.76
C PRO A 582 6.97 16.65 3.95
N GLY A 583 7.47 17.49 3.04
CA GLY A 583 7.41 18.94 3.16
C GLY A 583 8.75 19.67 3.08
N THR A 584 9.74 19.11 2.37
CA THR A 584 11.05 19.74 2.15
C THR A 584 11.38 19.87 0.67
N VAL A 585 12.10 20.93 0.30
CA VAL A 585 12.78 21.02 -0.99
C VAL A 585 14.28 21.01 -0.71
N LYS A 586 15.00 20.09 -1.34
CA LYS A 586 16.46 20.07 -1.35
C LYS A 586 16.97 20.82 -2.56
N TYR A 587 18.15 21.42 -2.46
CA TYR A 587 18.95 21.79 -3.63
C TYR A 587 20.15 20.84 -3.79
N ILE A 588 20.62 20.69 -5.02
CA ILE A 588 21.90 20.07 -5.41
C ILE A 588 22.69 21.13 -6.17
N TYR A 589 23.95 21.38 -5.80
CA TYR A 589 24.86 22.28 -6.54
C TYR A 589 26.30 21.79 -6.41
N GLY A 590 26.83 21.19 -7.47
CA GLY A 590 28.11 20.45 -7.41
C GLY A 590 28.10 19.36 -6.33
N GLU A 591 29.21 19.21 -5.59
CA GLU A 591 29.30 18.30 -4.44
C GLU A 591 28.52 18.76 -3.18
N LYS A 592 27.45 19.57 -3.30
CA LYS A 592 26.65 20.04 -2.15
C LYS A 592 25.16 19.75 -2.31
N ILE A 593 24.59 19.13 -1.29
CA ILE A 593 23.15 18.99 -1.09
C ILE A 593 22.75 19.78 0.15
N GLY A 594 21.73 20.63 0.04
CA GLY A 594 21.22 21.43 1.14
C GLY A 594 19.69 21.48 1.16
N ILE A 595 19.13 22.14 2.18
CA ILE A 595 17.70 22.47 2.22
C ILE A 595 17.51 23.83 1.56
N PHE A 596 16.58 23.89 0.61
CA PHE A 596 16.09 25.12 0.00
C PHE A 596 14.89 25.67 0.79
N LEU A 597 13.89 24.82 1.04
CA LEU A 597 12.64 25.14 1.76
C LEU A 597 12.29 24.02 2.75
N ASP A 598 11.79 24.37 3.94
CA ASP A 598 11.23 23.44 4.92
C ASP A 598 9.87 23.93 5.45
N ILE A 599 8.82 23.15 5.21
CA ILE A 599 7.43 23.42 5.62
C ILE A 599 6.74 22.16 6.21
N LYS A 600 7.51 21.23 6.80
CA LYS A 600 6.98 20.02 7.46
C LYS A 600 5.98 20.31 8.60
N ASP A 601 6.02 21.53 9.14
CA ASP A 601 5.10 22.03 10.17
C ASP A 601 3.64 22.12 9.70
N ARG A 602 3.42 22.43 8.42
CA ARG A 602 2.09 22.68 7.82
C ARG A 602 1.64 21.66 6.77
N VAL A 603 2.54 20.83 6.26
CA VAL A 603 2.26 19.76 5.26
C VAL A 603 1.70 18.48 5.90
N ASP A 604 0.55 18.00 5.47
CA ASP A 604 0.10 16.61 5.69
C ASP A 604 0.64 15.72 4.56
N PHE A 605 1.23 14.56 4.89
CA PHE A 605 1.93 13.72 3.92
C PHE A 605 1.63 12.22 4.06
N GLY A 606 1.98 11.47 3.00
CA GLY A 606 1.81 10.02 2.90
C GLY A 606 0.60 9.62 2.05
N GLY A 607 0.73 8.52 1.31
CA GLY A 607 -0.15 8.22 0.18
C GLY A 607 0.12 9.24 -0.93
N GLU A 608 -0.93 9.84 -1.47
CA GLU A 608 -0.85 10.94 -2.45
C GLU A 608 -0.73 12.33 -1.80
N LYS A 609 -0.65 12.42 -0.48
CA LYS A 609 -0.51 13.70 0.24
C LYS A 609 0.96 14.05 0.44
N GLY A 610 1.25 15.34 0.48
CA GLY A 610 2.57 15.86 0.82
C GLY A 610 2.78 17.27 0.30
N LEU A 611 4.05 17.65 0.18
CA LEU A 611 4.49 18.66 -0.78
C LEU A 611 4.72 17.95 -2.12
N LEU A 612 3.98 18.34 -3.16
CA LEU A 612 3.73 17.53 -4.35
C LEU A 612 4.29 18.11 -5.65
N GLY A 613 4.45 19.44 -5.75
CA GLY A 613 4.92 20.11 -6.95
C GLY A 613 5.59 21.46 -6.66
N LEU A 614 6.44 21.91 -7.57
CA LEU A 614 7.19 23.16 -7.49
C LEU A 614 7.30 23.78 -8.89
N ALA A 615 7.15 25.11 -9.00
CA ALA A 615 7.33 25.83 -10.25
C ALA A 615 8.03 27.18 -10.02
N PHE A 616 9.04 27.49 -10.83
CA PHE A 616 9.67 28.82 -10.85
C PHE A 616 8.82 29.78 -11.68
N SER A 617 8.76 31.04 -11.26
CA SER A 617 8.11 32.11 -12.03
C SER A 617 8.76 32.31 -13.41
N PRO A 618 7.99 32.62 -14.47
CA PRO A 618 8.51 33.08 -15.76
C PRO A 618 9.31 34.40 -15.68
N GLU A 619 9.21 35.13 -14.57
CA GLU A 619 9.98 36.33 -14.25
C GLU A 619 10.87 36.12 -13.00
N PHE A 620 11.24 34.87 -12.68
CA PHE A 620 11.97 34.47 -11.46
C PHE A 620 13.25 35.29 -11.21
N GLU A 621 14.01 35.63 -12.25
CA GLU A 621 15.19 36.49 -12.15
C GLU A 621 14.87 37.83 -11.45
N LYS A 622 13.74 38.44 -11.83
CA LYS A 622 13.31 39.74 -11.32
C LYS A 622 12.62 39.60 -9.96
N ASN A 623 11.71 38.65 -9.81
CA ASN A 623 10.80 38.59 -8.65
C ASN A 623 11.15 37.55 -7.57
N GLY A 624 12.05 36.59 -7.85
CA GLY A 624 12.47 35.53 -6.94
C GLY A 624 11.38 34.51 -6.56
N ARG A 625 10.21 34.51 -7.20
CA ARG A 625 9.07 33.69 -6.78
C ARG A 625 9.22 32.23 -7.17
N VAL A 626 9.11 31.37 -6.16
CA VAL A 626 8.99 29.91 -6.33
C VAL A 626 7.65 29.47 -5.78
N TYR A 627 6.81 28.95 -6.65
CA TYR A 627 5.49 28.41 -6.34
C TYR A 627 5.61 26.95 -5.89
N VAL A 628 4.80 26.56 -4.93
CA VAL A 628 4.70 25.19 -4.42
C VAL A 628 3.25 24.74 -4.31
N SER A 629 3.03 23.45 -4.40
CA SER A 629 1.72 22.80 -4.28
C SER A 629 1.78 21.70 -3.23
N TYR A 630 0.94 21.77 -2.19
CA TYR A 630 0.97 20.84 -1.07
C TYR A 630 -0.41 20.59 -0.45
N VAL A 631 -0.53 19.54 0.38
CA VAL A 631 -1.71 19.26 1.20
C VAL A 631 -1.47 19.76 2.63
N ASP A 632 -2.34 20.60 3.19
CA ASP A 632 -2.17 21.11 4.55
C ASP A 632 -2.64 20.15 5.66
N LYS A 633 -2.29 20.41 6.93
CA LYS A 633 -2.73 19.62 8.11
C LYS A 633 -4.26 19.49 8.27
N PHE A 634 -5.06 20.25 7.53
CA PHE A 634 -6.52 20.16 7.53
C PHE A 634 -7.08 19.40 6.30
N GLY A 635 -6.19 18.96 5.40
CA GLY A 635 -6.49 18.20 4.18
C GLY A 635 -6.72 19.05 2.94
N ASN A 636 -6.57 20.37 2.96
CA ASN A 636 -6.79 21.21 1.79
C ASN A 636 -5.61 21.11 0.82
N SER A 637 -5.87 21.16 -0.49
CA SER A 637 -4.84 21.47 -1.48
C SER A 637 -4.51 22.96 -1.41
N VAL A 638 -3.23 23.30 -1.29
CA VAL A 638 -2.73 24.67 -1.13
C VAL A 638 -1.65 24.92 -2.17
N ILE A 639 -1.82 26.00 -2.94
CA ILE A 639 -0.77 26.54 -3.79
C ILE A 639 -0.37 27.89 -3.20
N SER A 640 0.93 28.04 -2.93
CA SER A 640 1.54 29.23 -2.34
C SER A 640 2.86 29.55 -3.06
N TYR A 641 3.44 30.71 -2.79
CA TYR A 641 4.80 31.03 -3.22
C TYR A 641 5.66 31.56 -2.08
N PHE A 642 6.97 31.38 -2.25
CA PHE A 642 8.04 31.94 -1.42
C PHE A 642 8.96 32.80 -2.29
N ILE A 643 9.75 33.69 -1.68
CA ILE A 643 10.71 34.55 -2.39
C ILE A 643 12.14 34.06 -2.10
N SER A 644 12.89 33.79 -3.17
CA SER A 644 14.29 33.40 -3.16
C SER A 644 15.16 34.64 -3.41
N GLU A 645 15.61 35.29 -2.34
CA GLU A 645 16.34 36.56 -2.47
C GLU A 645 17.70 36.43 -3.18
N ASP A 646 18.35 35.26 -3.10
CA ASP A 646 19.59 34.97 -3.83
C ASP A 646 19.38 34.38 -5.23
N ARG A 647 18.11 34.17 -5.64
CA ARG A 647 17.66 33.48 -6.86
C ARG A 647 18.24 32.06 -7.02
N LYS A 648 18.76 31.47 -5.94
CA LYS A 648 19.63 30.28 -5.96
C LYS A 648 19.31 29.30 -4.83
N LEU A 649 19.92 29.44 -3.66
CA LEU A 649 20.00 28.37 -2.65
C LEU A 649 19.14 28.64 -1.41
N LYS A 650 18.43 29.78 -1.34
CA LYS A 650 17.66 30.19 -0.16
C LYS A 650 16.28 30.74 -0.53
N VAL A 651 15.30 30.52 0.35
CA VAL A 651 14.04 31.28 0.45
C VAL A 651 13.78 31.65 1.89
N ASP A 652 13.01 32.72 2.12
CA ASP A 652 12.51 33.02 3.47
C ASP A 652 11.26 32.17 3.76
N GLN A 653 11.47 30.99 4.37
CA GLN A 653 10.40 30.07 4.74
C GLN A 653 9.40 30.62 5.78
N SER A 654 9.67 31.77 6.41
CA SER A 654 8.70 32.44 7.28
C SER A 654 7.66 33.25 6.49
N LYS A 655 7.97 33.64 5.24
CA LYS A 655 7.13 34.49 4.39
C LYS A 655 6.45 33.68 3.28
N GLU A 656 5.47 32.88 3.68
CA GLU A 656 4.58 32.17 2.75
C GLU A 656 3.46 33.07 2.23
N PHE A 657 3.25 33.09 0.90
CA PHE A 657 2.16 33.82 0.26
C PHE A 657 1.17 32.83 -0.38
N ILE A 658 0.02 32.60 0.27
CA ILE A 658 -1.03 31.72 -0.24
C ILE A 658 -1.69 32.32 -1.50
N VAL A 659 -1.67 31.59 -2.61
CA VAL A 659 -2.32 31.98 -3.87
C VAL A 659 -3.75 31.48 -3.90
N ILE A 660 -3.93 30.15 -3.74
CA ILE A 660 -5.21 29.46 -3.80
C ILE A 660 -5.22 28.30 -2.79
N LYS A 661 -6.38 28.07 -2.15
CA LYS A 661 -6.60 26.96 -1.22
C LYS A 661 -7.93 26.30 -1.55
N VAL A 662 -7.90 25.03 -1.95
CA VAL A 662 -9.07 24.25 -2.36
C VAL A 662 -9.36 23.18 -1.31
N LYS A 663 -10.59 23.18 -0.80
CA LYS A 663 -11.05 22.19 0.17
C LYS A 663 -11.26 20.84 -0.52
N GLN A 664 -10.52 19.82 -0.10
CA GLN A 664 -10.66 18.45 -0.57
C GLN A 664 -11.84 17.72 0.11
N PRO A 665 -12.40 16.67 -0.52
CA PRO A 665 -13.24 15.67 0.12
C PRO A 665 -12.46 14.86 1.17
N PRO A 666 -13.14 14.19 2.11
CA PRO A 666 -12.51 13.45 3.22
C PRO A 666 -11.82 12.13 2.83
N PHE A 667 -11.59 11.88 1.54
CA PHE A 667 -10.92 10.67 1.06
C PHE A 667 -9.39 10.87 1.00
N PRO A 668 -8.58 9.82 1.25
CA PRO A 668 -7.12 9.95 1.38
C PRO A 668 -6.38 10.08 0.04
N ASN A 669 -7.06 9.79 -1.07
CA ASN A 669 -6.53 9.64 -2.42
C ASN A 669 -7.03 10.73 -3.39
N HIS A 670 -6.52 10.70 -4.61
CA HIS A 670 -6.76 11.59 -5.75
C HIS A 670 -6.56 13.08 -5.43
N LYS A 671 -5.31 13.48 -5.25
CA LYS A 671 -4.94 14.87 -4.89
C LYS A 671 -4.32 15.69 -6.02
N GLY A 672 -3.94 15.08 -7.13
CA GLY A 672 -3.21 15.75 -8.22
C GLY A 672 -1.91 16.36 -7.70
N GLY A 673 -1.78 17.69 -7.80
CA GLY A 673 -0.73 18.46 -7.12
C GLY A 673 0.43 18.90 -8.01
N MET A 674 0.50 18.46 -9.27
CA MET A 674 1.42 19.04 -10.25
C MET A 674 1.07 20.50 -10.54
N ILE A 675 2.10 21.34 -10.66
CA ILE A 675 2.00 22.75 -11.07
C ILE A 675 3.10 23.08 -12.08
N ALA A 676 2.78 23.87 -13.10
CA ALA A 676 3.75 24.36 -14.09
C ALA A 676 3.27 25.67 -14.73
N PHE A 677 4.20 26.49 -15.22
CA PHE A 677 3.87 27.67 -16.02
C PHE A 677 3.84 27.33 -17.52
N GLY A 678 2.82 27.82 -18.22
CA GLY A 678 2.74 27.75 -19.68
C GLY A 678 3.56 28.83 -20.38
N LYS A 679 3.67 28.74 -21.71
CA LYS A 679 4.32 29.78 -22.56
C LYS A 679 3.57 31.12 -22.53
N ASP A 680 2.29 31.09 -22.18
CA ASP A 680 1.42 32.24 -21.88
C ASP A 680 1.73 32.93 -20.55
N LYS A 681 2.67 32.39 -19.76
CA LYS A 681 3.04 32.80 -18.39
C LYS A 681 1.95 32.58 -17.34
N MET A 682 0.92 31.81 -17.65
CA MET A 682 -0.12 31.41 -16.69
C MET A 682 0.31 30.18 -15.90
N LEU A 683 -0.13 30.08 -14.65
CA LEU A 683 0.13 28.92 -13.79
C LEU A 683 -1.00 27.90 -13.96
N TYR A 684 -0.61 26.71 -14.39
CA TYR A 684 -1.49 25.55 -14.53
C TYR A 684 -1.38 24.67 -13.30
N ILE A 685 -2.53 24.17 -12.81
CA ILE A 685 -2.63 23.45 -11.53
C ILE A 685 -3.47 22.18 -11.72
N SER A 686 -2.91 21.01 -11.41
CA SER A 686 -3.66 19.75 -11.38
C SER A 686 -4.31 19.52 -10.02
N LEU A 687 -5.61 19.20 -10.02
CA LEU A 687 -6.35 18.72 -8.85
C LEU A 687 -7.16 17.49 -9.25
N GLY A 688 -6.90 16.36 -8.58
CA GLY A 688 -7.69 15.12 -8.75
C GLY A 688 -9.14 15.25 -8.27
N ASP A 689 -9.96 14.25 -8.56
CA ASP A 689 -11.40 14.20 -8.24
C ASP A 689 -11.71 14.27 -6.72
N GLY A 690 -10.68 14.12 -5.90
CA GLY A 690 -10.73 14.25 -4.45
C GLY A 690 -10.93 12.92 -3.70
N GLY A 691 -11.10 11.81 -4.42
CA GLY A 691 -10.84 10.45 -3.95
C GLY A 691 -12.04 9.51 -3.91
N SER A 692 -11.81 8.32 -3.34
CA SER A 692 -12.68 7.14 -3.42
C SER A 692 -12.78 6.51 -4.83
N ALA A 693 -13.35 5.31 -4.92
CA ALA A 693 -13.55 4.62 -6.18
C ALA A 693 -14.74 5.22 -6.95
N GLY A 694 -14.57 5.43 -8.26
CA GLY A 694 -15.65 5.81 -9.17
C GLY A 694 -16.32 7.16 -8.91
N ASP A 695 -15.54 8.18 -8.49
CA ASP A 695 -15.97 9.56 -8.19
C ASP A 695 -17.40 9.66 -7.60
N PRO A 696 -17.58 9.32 -6.31
CA PRO A 696 -18.91 9.28 -5.70
C PRO A 696 -19.52 10.67 -5.43
N LEU A 697 -18.76 11.75 -5.68
CA LEU A 697 -19.23 13.13 -5.54
C LEU A 697 -19.49 13.83 -6.89
N ASP A 698 -19.28 13.11 -8.00
CA ASP A 698 -19.45 13.61 -9.37
C ASP A 698 -18.50 14.78 -9.72
N ASN A 699 -17.43 14.96 -8.95
CA ASN A 699 -16.54 16.11 -9.00
C ASN A 699 -15.94 16.35 -10.39
N SER A 700 -15.46 15.31 -11.08
CA SER A 700 -14.75 15.48 -12.35
C SER A 700 -15.67 16.02 -13.46
N GLN A 701 -16.91 15.54 -13.52
CA GLN A 701 -17.96 16.03 -14.41
C GLN A 701 -18.65 17.31 -13.89
N ASN A 702 -18.59 17.58 -12.58
CA ASN A 702 -19.17 18.78 -11.97
C ASN A 702 -18.31 20.02 -12.27
N THR A 703 -18.65 20.72 -13.34
CA THR A 703 -18.06 22.02 -13.75
C THR A 703 -18.46 23.20 -12.85
N LYS A 704 -18.83 22.96 -11.58
CA LYS A 704 -19.05 24.01 -10.55
C LYS A 704 -18.08 23.91 -9.39
N ASN A 705 -17.07 23.05 -9.48
CA ASN A 705 -15.98 22.97 -8.52
C ASN A 705 -14.62 22.66 -9.19
N LEU A 706 -13.55 22.76 -8.41
CA LEU A 706 -12.15 22.74 -8.88
C LEU A 706 -11.50 21.34 -8.89
N LEU A 707 -12.22 20.26 -8.58
CA LEU A 707 -11.67 18.91 -8.40
C LEU A 707 -11.89 18.05 -9.65
N GLY A 708 -10.89 17.25 -10.04
CA GLY A 708 -10.88 16.51 -11.30
C GLY A 708 -10.69 17.43 -12.51
N LYS A 709 -9.74 18.36 -12.39
CA LYS A 709 -9.51 19.50 -13.30
C LYS A 709 -8.02 19.77 -13.51
N ILE A 710 -7.69 20.33 -14.68
CA ILE A 710 -6.57 21.26 -14.81
C ILE A 710 -7.13 22.68 -14.71
N LEU A 711 -6.60 23.46 -13.78
CA LEU A 711 -6.89 24.90 -13.66
C LEU A 711 -5.82 25.73 -14.37
N ARG A 712 -6.15 26.96 -14.73
CA ARG A 712 -5.25 27.98 -15.28
C ARG A 712 -5.54 29.34 -14.67
N ILE A 713 -4.53 29.99 -14.07
CA ILE A 713 -4.65 31.31 -13.42
C ILE A 713 -3.47 32.22 -13.76
N ASP A 714 -3.65 33.53 -13.59
CA ASP A 714 -2.57 34.54 -13.56
C ASP A 714 -2.21 34.86 -12.10
N PRO A 715 -1.13 34.29 -11.54
CA PRO A 715 -0.67 34.61 -10.19
C PRO A 715 0.31 35.80 -10.16
N GLU A 716 0.60 36.44 -11.29
CA GLU A 716 1.52 37.57 -11.42
C GLU A 716 0.93 38.79 -12.17
N PRO A 717 -0.32 39.19 -11.90
CA PRO A 717 -0.99 40.22 -12.67
C PRO A 717 -0.26 41.56 -12.56
N LYS A 718 0.06 42.15 -13.72
CA LYS A 718 0.70 43.48 -13.83
C LYS A 718 -0.18 44.61 -13.27
N THR A 719 -1.49 44.37 -13.17
CA THR A 719 -2.46 45.28 -12.55
C THR A 719 -2.51 45.09 -11.04
N LYS A 720 -2.46 46.19 -10.27
CA LYS A 720 -2.57 46.17 -8.80
C LYS A 720 -3.89 45.51 -8.35
N LEU A 721 -3.79 44.35 -7.71
CA LEU A 721 -4.94 43.60 -7.21
C LEU A 721 -5.69 44.34 -6.08
N PRO A 722 -7.04 44.27 -6.05
CA PRO A 722 -7.83 44.63 -4.87
C PRO A 722 -7.46 43.81 -3.63
N LYS A 723 -7.70 44.39 -2.44
CA LYS A 723 -7.40 43.75 -1.15
C LYS A 723 -8.12 42.41 -1.03
N ASN A 724 -7.38 41.38 -0.60
CA ASN A 724 -7.81 39.97 -0.47
C ASN A 724 -7.97 39.17 -1.78
N ILE A 725 -7.57 39.72 -2.94
CA ILE A 725 -7.40 38.99 -4.21
C ILE A 725 -5.91 38.64 -4.38
N THR A 726 -5.63 37.43 -4.87
CA THR A 726 -4.28 36.81 -4.91
C THR A 726 -3.83 36.37 -6.31
N TYR A 727 -4.75 36.28 -7.26
CA TYR A 727 -4.53 35.97 -8.68
C TYR A 727 -5.65 36.61 -9.52
N LEU A 728 -5.44 36.74 -10.83
CA LEU A 728 -6.53 36.94 -11.80
C LEU A 728 -6.84 35.62 -12.53
N ILE A 729 -8.01 35.58 -13.14
CA ILE A 729 -8.41 34.51 -14.06
C ILE A 729 -8.25 35.06 -15.48
N PRO A 730 -7.53 34.37 -16.38
CA PRO A 730 -7.41 34.79 -17.77
C PRO A 730 -8.77 34.86 -18.48
N GLN A 731 -8.95 35.85 -19.36
CA GLN A 731 -10.25 36.14 -20.00
C GLN A 731 -10.65 35.12 -21.07
N ASP A 732 -9.66 34.39 -21.56
CA ASP A 732 -9.70 33.28 -22.50
C ASP A 732 -9.94 31.91 -21.80
N ASN A 733 -10.03 31.84 -20.47
CA ASN A 733 -10.44 30.58 -19.83
C ASN A 733 -11.89 30.19 -20.23
N PRO A 734 -12.18 28.91 -20.56
CA PRO A 734 -13.49 28.45 -21.06
C PRO A 734 -14.72 28.87 -20.25
N PHE A 735 -14.58 29.01 -18.94
CA PHE A 735 -15.67 29.35 -18.02
C PHE A 735 -15.61 30.80 -17.49
N TYR A 736 -14.72 31.65 -18.02
CA TYR A 736 -14.55 33.03 -17.55
C TYR A 736 -15.85 33.85 -17.59
N GLY A 737 -16.63 33.67 -18.66
CA GLY A 737 -17.90 34.38 -18.87
C GLY A 737 -19.13 33.77 -18.19
N ASP A 738 -19.03 32.61 -17.54
CA ASP A 738 -20.20 31.95 -16.96
C ASP A 738 -20.67 32.64 -15.66
N VAL A 739 -21.90 33.15 -15.71
CA VAL A 739 -22.59 33.79 -14.58
C VAL A 739 -22.69 32.90 -13.34
N MET A 740 -22.72 31.57 -13.52
CA MET A 740 -22.71 30.59 -12.42
C MET A 740 -21.35 30.47 -11.74
N CYS A 741 -20.25 30.82 -12.42
CA CYS A 741 -18.91 30.88 -11.84
C CYS A 741 -18.65 32.17 -11.05
N GLY A 742 -19.53 33.17 -11.16
CA GLY A 742 -19.60 34.30 -10.23
C GLY A 742 -18.55 35.39 -10.42
N ILE A 743 -18.01 35.60 -11.63
CA ILE A 743 -17.18 36.76 -11.94
C ILE A 743 -18.06 38.02 -12.03
N GLU A 744 -18.28 38.65 -10.87
CA GLU A 744 -18.72 40.04 -10.80
C GLU A 744 -17.50 40.98 -10.87
N LYS A 745 -17.54 42.00 -11.75
CA LYS A 745 -16.48 43.02 -11.83
C LYS A 745 -16.22 43.65 -10.45
N ASN A 746 -14.94 43.75 -10.09
CA ASN A 746 -14.42 44.36 -8.86
C ASN A 746 -14.72 43.61 -7.54
N LYS A 747 -15.23 42.37 -7.56
CA LYS A 747 -15.29 41.49 -6.38
C LYS A 747 -14.14 40.47 -6.39
N LYS A 748 -13.83 39.89 -5.23
CA LYS A 748 -12.91 38.75 -5.13
C LYS A 748 -13.49 37.57 -5.92
N PRO A 749 -12.70 36.84 -6.73
CA PRO A 749 -13.12 35.55 -7.27
C PRO A 749 -13.62 34.65 -6.13
N LYS A 750 -14.89 34.26 -6.18
CA LYS A 750 -15.32 33.08 -5.45
C LYS A 750 -14.64 31.91 -6.14
N LEU A 751 -13.91 31.08 -5.38
CA LEU A 751 -13.35 29.82 -5.87
C LEU A 751 -14.49 29.04 -6.53
N GLY A 752 -14.42 28.91 -7.84
CA GLY A 752 -15.59 28.59 -8.66
C GLY A 752 -15.20 27.70 -9.83
N CYS A 753 -15.72 28.01 -11.00
CA CYS A 753 -15.45 27.24 -12.22
C CYS A 753 -14.69 28.02 -13.28
N ALA A 754 -14.52 29.34 -13.15
CA ALA A 754 -13.80 30.15 -14.12
C ALA A 754 -12.29 29.85 -14.17
N GLU A 755 -11.70 29.31 -13.10
CA GLU A 755 -10.32 28.82 -13.09
C GLU A 755 -10.11 27.55 -13.94
N ILE A 756 -11.17 26.84 -14.37
CA ILE A 756 -11.06 25.57 -15.10
C ILE A 756 -10.54 25.82 -16.53
N PHE A 757 -9.46 25.12 -16.89
CA PHE A 757 -8.95 25.02 -18.27
C PHE A 757 -9.44 23.73 -18.95
N ALA A 758 -9.41 22.61 -18.22
CA ALA A 758 -9.91 21.30 -18.65
C ALA A 758 -10.53 20.53 -17.47
N TRP A 759 -11.50 19.65 -17.75
CA TRP A 759 -12.22 18.88 -16.73
C TRP A 759 -12.45 17.42 -17.15
N GLY A 760 -13.15 16.64 -16.32
CA GLY A 760 -13.37 15.22 -16.59
C GLY A 760 -12.12 14.37 -16.39
N LEU A 761 -11.15 14.82 -15.59
CA LEU A 761 -9.94 14.08 -15.24
C LEU A 761 -10.10 13.41 -13.87
N ARG A 762 -9.45 12.29 -13.66
CA ARG A 762 -9.50 11.49 -12.42
C ARG A 762 -8.47 11.93 -11.41
N ASN A 763 -7.19 11.81 -11.75
CA ASN A 763 -6.09 12.13 -10.84
C ASN A 763 -4.80 12.32 -11.64
N THR A 764 -4.66 13.51 -12.24
CA THR A 764 -3.55 13.81 -13.12
C THR A 764 -2.30 14.11 -12.29
N TRP A 765 -1.65 13.05 -11.81
CA TRP A 765 -0.53 13.14 -10.88
C TRP A 765 0.63 13.94 -11.48
N ARG A 766 0.94 13.75 -12.77
CA ARG A 766 1.95 14.54 -13.50
C ARG A 766 1.47 14.94 -14.90
N PHE A 767 1.80 16.18 -15.25
CA PHE A 767 1.71 16.71 -16.60
C PHE A 767 2.95 17.58 -16.89
N SER A 768 3.30 17.71 -18.17
CA SER A 768 4.41 18.54 -18.66
C SER A 768 3.95 19.40 -19.83
N PHE A 769 4.46 20.62 -19.94
CA PHE A 769 4.52 21.30 -21.23
C PHE A 769 5.68 20.73 -22.05
N ASP A 770 5.44 20.34 -23.30
CA ASP A 770 6.52 20.21 -24.27
C ASP A 770 7.13 21.60 -24.52
N LYS A 771 8.42 21.75 -24.26
CA LYS A 771 9.15 23.01 -24.46
C LYS A 771 9.10 23.51 -25.89
N GLU A 772 8.99 22.62 -26.89
CA GLU A 772 8.98 23.01 -28.30
C GLU A 772 7.56 23.40 -28.76
N THR A 773 6.60 22.47 -28.75
CA THR A 773 5.24 22.76 -29.23
C THR A 773 4.39 23.59 -28.26
N GLY A 774 4.67 23.54 -26.95
CA GLY A 774 3.80 24.09 -25.91
C GLY A 774 2.59 23.22 -25.56
N ILE A 775 2.50 21.99 -26.08
CA ILE A 775 1.42 21.05 -25.78
C ILE A 775 1.54 20.52 -24.36
N ILE A 776 0.41 20.42 -23.64
CA ILE A 776 0.35 19.76 -22.33
C ILE A 776 0.14 18.26 -22.52
N TRP A 777 1.13 17.48 -22.09
CA TRP A 777 1.04 16.02 -21.99
C TRP A 777 0.81 15.61 -20.53
N ALA A 778 -0.15 14.74 -20.28
CA ALA A 778 -0.60 14.35 -18.95
C ALA A 778 -0.75 12.83 -18.82
N GLY A 779 -0.33 12.27 -17.69
CA GLY A 779 -0.76 10.95 -17.26
C GLY A 779 -1.90 11.09 -16.25
N ASP A 780 -3.06 10.50 -16.53
CA ASP A 780 -4.22 10.51 -15.64
C ASP A 780 -4.48 9.11 -15.08
N VAL A 781 -4.46 8.98 -13.75
CA VAL A 781 -4.41 7.66 -13.09
C VAL A 781 -5.76 6.96 -13.11
N GLY A 782 -5.78 5.72 -13.60
CA GLY A 782 -6.94 4.86 -13.84
C GLY A 782 -7.62 4.27 -12.59
N GLN A 783 -8.76 3.60 -12.78
CA GLN A 783 -9.57 3.08 -11.68
C GLN A 783 -9.30 1.60 -11.38
N ASP A 784 -9.47 0.73 -12.35
CA ASP A 784 -9.21 -0.71 -12.24
C ASP A 784 -8.97 -1.43 -13.58
N ARG A 785 -9.10 -0.74 -14.73
CA ARG A 785 -9.00 -1.34 -16.07
C ARG A 785 -7.86 -0.77 -16.91
N TRP A 786 -7.72 0.56 -16.94
CA TRP A 786 -6.91 1.29 -17.92
C TRP A 786 -6.18 2.47 -17.29
N GLU A 787 -4.88 2.57 -17.57
CA GLU A 787 -4.06 3.76 -17.36
C GLU A 787 -3.90 4.51 -18.68
N GLU A 788 -3.94 5.86 -18.67
CA GLU A 788 -4.10 6.67 -19.88
C GLU A 788 -3.19 7.92 -19.98
N VAL A 789 -2.75 8.20 -21.22
CA VAL A 789 -2.05 9.46 -21.56
C VAL A 789 -3.01 10.39 -22.30
N ASN A 790 -3.16 11.60 -21.78
CA ASN A 790 -3.99 12.66 -22.33
C ASN A 790 -3.15 13.82 -22.86
N ILE A 791 -3.52 14.32 -24.04
CA ILE A 791 -3.09 15.65 -24.51
C ILE A 791 -4.14 16.63 -23.99
N ILE A 792 -3.75 17.51 -23.05
CA ILE A 792 -4.67 18.44 -22.41
C ILE A 792 -4.86 19.68 -23.28
N GLN A 793 -6.07 19.84 -23.79
CA GLN A 793 -6.53 20.98 -24.57
C GLN A 793 -7.50 21.82 -23.75
N GLU A 794 -7.58 23.10 -24.10
CA GLU A 794 -8.54 24.04 -23.58
C GLU A 794 -9.99 23.58 -23.83
N GLY A 795 -10.85 23.72 -22.83
CA GLY A 795 -12.30 23.53 -22.98
C GLY A 795 -12.75 22.07 -23.12
N LYS A 796 -11.87 21.10 -22.89
CA LYS A 796 -12.17 19.67 -23.05
C LYS A 796 -12.58 18.96 -21.75
N ASN A 797 -13.43 17.95 -21.94
CA ASN A 797 -13.94 17.03 -20.92
C ASN A 797 -13.33 15.63 -21.15
N TYR A 798 -12.39 15.21 -20.32
CA TYR A 798 -11.68 13.92 -20.44
C TYR A 798 -12.49 12.71 -19.97
N GLY A 799 -13.77 12.89 -19.70
CA GLY A 799 -14.73 11.79 -19.61
C GLY A 799 -14.75 11.01 -18.31
N TRP A 800 -13.78 11.11 -17.39
CA TRP A 800 -13.93 10.52 -16.06
C TRP A 800 -15.07 11.21 -15.29
N ARG A 801 -16.01 10.50 -14.66
CA ARG A 801 -16.14 9.04 -14.48
C ARG A 801 -17.08 8.31 -15.45
N CYS A 802 -17.50 8.95 -16.53
CA CYS A 802 -18.33 8.36 -17.58
C CYS A 802 -17.58 7.26 -18.32
N PHE A 803 -16.31 7.50 -18.63
CA PHE A 803 -15.38 6.59 -19.29
C PHE A 803 -14.13 6.37 -18.43
N GLU A 804 -13.42 5.28 -18.72
CA GLU A 804 -12.08 4.96 -18.23
C GLU A 804 -11.32 4.39 -19.45
N GLY A 805 -10.29 5.08 -19.91
CA GLY A 805 -9.75 4.85 -21.25
C GLY A 805 -10.83 5.08 -22.33
N PHE A 806 -10.89 4.15 -23.28
CA PHE A 806 -11.91 4.15 -24.34
C PHE A 806 -13.25 3.50 -23.92
N GLU A 807 -13.34 2.95 -22.70
CA GLU A 807 -14.45 2.08 -22.28
C GLU A 807 -15.43 2.79 -21.33
N PRO A 808 -16.75 2.58 -21.43
CA PRO A 808 -17.70 3.08 -20.45
C PRO A 808 -17.42 2.57 -19.01
N PHE A 809 -17.27 3.51 -18.07
CA PHE A 809 -17.08 3.21 -16.64
C PHE A 809 -18.39 3.36 -15.86
N ASN A 810 -18.89 4.58 -15.68
CA ASN A 810 -20.11 4.86 -14.91
C ASN A 810 -20.94 5.99 -15.55
N LEU A 811 -21.74 5.62 -16.56
CA LEU A 811 -22.59 6.51 -17.36
C LEU A 811 -23.77 7.17 -16.60
N LYS A 812 -23.79 7.13 -15.26
CA LYS A 812 -24.76 7.88 -14.44
C LYS A 812 -24.42 9.37 -14.47
N ASN A 813 -25.43 10.22 -14.68
CA ASN A 813 -25.35 11.68 -14.84
C ASN A 813 -24.57 12.16 -16.09
N CYS A 814 -23.99 11.25 -16.87
CA CYS A 814 -23.30 11.55 -18.11
C CYS A 814 -24.29 11.93 -19.22
N LYS A 815 -23.92 12.90 -20.05
CA LYS A 815 -24.65 13.22 -21.29
C LYS A 815 -24.56 12.01 -22.22
N LYS A 816 -25.66 11.72 -22.93
CA LYS A 816 -25.78 10.54 -23.82
C LYS A 816 -25.92 10.91 -25.30
N GLU A 817 -25.91 12.20 -25.59
CA GLU A 817 -25.78 12.73 -26.95
C GLU A 817 -24.33 12.58 -27.41
N ASN A 818 -24.16 12.36 -28.72
CA ASN A 818 -22.89 12.12 -29.45
C ASN A 818 -21.60 12.16 -28.61
N TYR A 819 -21.18 11.02 -28.05
CA TYR A 819 -20.06 10.97 -27.09
C TYR A 819 -18.76 11.61 -27.61
N LEU A 820 -18.47 11.52 -28.90
CA LEU A 820 -17.27 12.11 -29.52
C LEU A 820 -17.25 13.65 -29.56
N GLN A 821 -18.41 14.28 -29.39
CA GLN A 821 -18.56 15.74 -29.35
C GLN A 821 -18.51 16.29 -27.92
N GLU A 822 -18.93 15.50 -26.94
CA GLU A 822 -18.90 15.87 -25.53
C GLU A 822 -17.60 15.48 -24.82
N TYR A 823 -17.00 14.35 -25.19
CA TYR A 823 -15.89 13.73 -24.46
C TYR A 823 -14.62 13.65 -25.31
N GLN A 824 -13.51 14.12 -24.75
CA GLN A 824 -12.17 13.96 -25.28
C GLN A 824 -11.60 12.63 -24.79
N PHE A 825 -11.35 11.71 -25.72
CA PHE A 825 -10.75 10.41 -25.42
C PHE A 825 -9.21 10.50 -25.40
N PRO A 826 -8.54 9.59 -24.66
CA PRO A 826 -7.09 9.61 -24.49
C PRO A 826 -6.31 9.25 -25.75
N THR A 827 -5.03 9.59 -25.74
CA THR A 827 -4.09 9.34 -26.86
C THR A 827 -3.60 7.89 -26.86
N THR A 828 -3.42 7.30 -25.68
CA THR A 828 -3.11 5.87 -25.52
C THR A 828 -3.63 5.37 -24.18
N VAL A 829 -4.01 4.09 -24.13
CA VAL A 829 -4.38 3.37 -22.92
C VAL A 829 -3.61 2.05 -22.81
N TYR A 830 -3.19 1.67 -21.60
CA TYR A 830 -2.64 0.35 -21.31
C TYR A 830 -3.35 -0.30 -20.13
N SER A 831 -3.56 -1.63 -20.18
CA SER A 831 -4.42 -2.29 -19.20
C SER A 831 -3.67 -2.79 -17.98
N ILE A 832 -4.10 -2.30 -16.82
CA ILE A 832 -3.76 -2.77 -15.47
C ILE A 832 -3.90 -4.30 -15.39
N SER A 833 -5.01 -4.83 -15.91
CA SER A 833 -5.40 -6.25 -15.79
C SER A 833 -4.46 -7.27 -16.47
N LYS A 834 -3.48 -6.81 -17.27
CA LYS A 834 -2.61 -7.67 -18.09
C LYS A 834 -1.11 -7.49 -17.80
N SER A 835 -0.75 -6.78 -16.74
CA SER A 835 0.65 -6.43 -16.43
C SER A 835 0.87 -6.32 -14.91
N LYS A 836 1.97 -5.66 -14.50
CA LYS A 836 2.20 -5.22 -13.11
C LYS A 836 1.85 -3.73 -12.90
N ASP A 837 1.16 -3.12 -13.87
CA ASP A 837 0.86 -1.69 -13.86
C ASP A 837 -0.27 -1.36 -12.86
N CYS A 838 -0.35 -0.11 -12.40
CA CYS A 838 -1.39 0.31 -11.44
C CYS A 838 -1.67 1.82 -11.37
N ALA A 839 -0.78 2.67 -11.89
CA ALA A 839 -0.89 4.12 -11.85
C ALA A 839 0.15 4.76 -12.76
N ILE A 840 -0.31 5.46 -13.80
CA ILE A 840 0.54 6.19 -14.72
C ILE A 840 1.25 7.37 -14.06
N ILE A 841 2.50 7.55 -14.45
CA ILE A 841 3.34 8.67 -14.06
C ILE A 841 3.74 9.38 -15.34
N GLY A 842 3.01 10.46 -15.65
CA GLY A 842 3.36 11.36 -16.75
C GLY A 842 4.79 11.86 -16.62
N GLY A 843 5.54 11.81 -17.72
CA GLY A 843 6.85 12.43 -17.83
C GLY A 843 6.83 13.58 -18.83
N TYR A 844 7.78 13.61 -19.76
CA TYR A 844 8.10 14.75 -20.63
C TYR A 844 8.34 14.29 -22.07
N VAL A 845 8.11 15.19 -23.05
CA VAL A 845 8.63 14.99 -24.41
C VAL A 845 10.13 15.26 -24.38
N TYR A 846 10.95 14.30 -24.78
CA TYR A 846 12.40 14.46 -24.80
C TYR A 846 12.80 15.43 -25.93
N ARG A 847 13.26 16.63 -25.53
CA ARG A 847 13.84 17.66 -26.41
C ARG A 847 15.35 17.83 -26.17
N GLY A 848 15.96 16.89 -25.45
CA GLY A 848 17.40 16.85 -25.18
C GLY A 848 18.22 16.61 -26.44
N SER A 849 19.50 16.96 -26.39
CA SER A 849 20.38 16.95 -27.58
C SER A 849 21.34 15.76 -27.62
N LYS A 850 21.45 15.02 -26.52
CA LYS A 850 22.42 13.92 -26.35
C LYS A 850 21.89 12.63 -26.97
N ILE A 851 20.68 12.20 -26.60
CA ILE A 851 20.05 10.95 -27.04
C ILE A 851 19.15 11.20 -28.26
N LYS A 852 19.74 11.27 -29.46
CA LYS A 852 19.01 11.60 -30.70
C LYS A 852 17.85 10.65 -31.01
N SER A 853 17.93 9.38 -30.59
CA SER A 853 16.90 8.35 -30.80
C SER A 853 15.64 8.52 -29.92
N LEU A 854 15.69 9.43 -28.95
CA LEU A 854 14.55 9.82 -28.11
C LEU A 854 13.93 11.16 -28.49
N TYR A 855 14.54 11.94 -29.39
CA TYR A 855 14.03 13.25 -29.76
C TYR A 855 12.60 13.17 -30.30
N GLY A 856 11.71 14.03 -29.80
CA GLY A 856 10.30 14.02 -30.17
C GLY A 856 9.48 12.86 -29.57
N LYS A 857 10.03 12.05 -28.65
CA LYS A 857 9.27 10.99 -27.96
C LYS A 857 8.78 11.45 -26.58
N TYR A 858 7.51 11.16 -26.26
CA TYR A 858 6.99 11.33 -24.90
C TYR A 858 7.44 10.16 -24.03
N ILE A 859 8.24 10.45 -23.01
CA ILE A 859 8.74 9.47 -22.03
C ILE A 859 7.89 9.57 -20.77
N PHE A 860 7.37 8.44 -20.31
CA PHE A 860 6.52 8.33 -19.13
C PHE A 860 6.70 6.96 -18.46
N GLY A 861 5.99 6.67 -17.37
CA GLY A 861 6.15 5.41 -16.65
C GLY A 861 4.93 4.97 -15.87
N ASP A 862 5.09 3.90 -15.08
CA ASP A 862 4.08 3.41 -14.14
C ASP A 862 4.71 3.18 -12.76
N TRP A 863 3.96 3.51 -11.71
CA TRP A 863 4.39 3.45 -10.31
C TRP A 863 4.64 2.02 -9.78
N CYS A 864 3.82 1.03 -10.17
CA CYS A 864 3.91 -0.33 -9.65
C CYS A 864 4.84 -1.23 -10.46
N SER A 865 4.88 -1.06 -11.78
CA SER A 865 5.69 -1.91 -12.64
C SER A 865 7.12 -1.43 -12.82
N GLY A 866 7.42 -0.16 -12.53
CA GLY A 866 8.72 0.46 -12.77
C GLY A 866 9.11 0.59 -14.24
N LYS A 867 8.16 0.34 -15.16
CA LYS A 867 8.40 0.39 -16.61
C LYS A 867 8.37 1.81 -17.13
N ILE A 868 9.50 2.24 -17.69
CA ILE A 868 9.60 3.46 -18.49
C ILE A 868 9.16 3.12 -19.91
N ARG A 869 8.27 3.94 -20.46
CA ARG A 869 7.69 3.78 -21.80
C ARG A 869 7.99 5.00 -22.66
N VAL A 870 7.96 4.79 -23.98
CA VAL A 870 7.87 5.87 -24.95
C VAL A 870 6.67 5.72 -25.86
N LEU A 871 6.24 6.86 -26.41
CA LEU A 871 5.48 6.96 -27.64
C LEU A 871 6.08 8.10 -28.48
N ASP A 872 5.84 8.08 -29.79
CA ASP A 872 6.27 9.14 -30.71
C ASP A 872 5.31 10.35 -30.56
N ALA A 873 5.79 11.47 -30.01
CA ALA A 873 4.93 12.63 -29.73
C ALA A 873 4.78 13.53 -30.96
N ASP A 874 5.83 13.68 -31.76
CA ASP A 874 5.83 14.54 -32.94
C ASP A 874 4.98 13.95 -34.07
N LYS A 875 5.12 12.64 -34.34
CA LYS A 875 4.20 11.97 -35.28
C LYS A 875 2.75 12.10 -34.82
N LEU A 876 2.49 11.91 -33.52
CA LEU A 876 1.13 12.04 -33.00
C LEU A 876 0.59 13.46 -33.08
N TYR A 877 1.41 14.50 -33.01
CA TYR A 877 0.94 15.87 -33.22
C TYR A 877 0.52 16.14 -34.68
N GLU A 878 1.15 15.47 -35.65
CA GLU A 878 0.66 15.46 -37.04
C GLU A 878 -0.64 14.66 -37.16
N ASP A 879 -0.70 13.45 -36.59
CA ASP A 879 -1.87 12.57 -36.64
C ASP A 879 -3.09 13.12 -35.85
N TYR A 880 -2.91 13.90 -34.77
CA TYR A 880 -4.00 14.47 -33.95
C TYR A 880 -4.84 15.54 -34.68
N LYS A 881 -4.41 15.98 -35.87
CA LYS A 881 -5.20 16.82 -36.78
C LYS A 881 -6.23 15.99 -37.57
N ASN A 882 -6.06 14.67 -37.58
CA ASN A 882 -7.00 13.69 -38.10
C ASN A 882 -7.77 13.05 -36.93
N GLU A 883 -8.93 12.44 -37.20
CA GLU A 883 -9.73 11.81 -36.15
C GLU A 883 -9.04 10.53 -35.63
N LEU A 884 -8.72 10.46 -34.33
CA LEU A 884 -8.17 9.26 -33.66
C LEU A 884 -9.19 8.11 -33.50
N PHE A 885 -10.26 8.13 -34.29
CA PHE A 885 -11.25 7.07 -34.39
C PHE A 885 -11.64 6.87 -35.85
N SER A 886 -12.12 5.67 -36.17
CA SER A 886 -12.83 5.38 -37.42
C SER A 886 -14.23 4.87 -37.12
N LYS A 887 -15.02 4.64 -38.17
CA LYS A 887 -16.31 3.96 -38.09
C LYS A 887 -16.27 2.66 -38.85
N ASP A 888 -16.82 1.59 -38.27
CA ASP A 888 -17.03 0.33 -38.99
C ASP A 888 -18.21 0.43 -39.97
N GLU A 889 -18.45 -0.62 -40.75
CA GLU A 889 -19.56 -0.74 -41.71
C GLU A 889 -20.96 -0.60 -41.07
N LYS A 890 -21.04 -0.62 -39.73
CA LYS A 890 -22.27 -0.49 -38.94
C LYS A 890 -22.34 0.84 -38.17
N ASN A 891 -21.45 1.79 -38.45
CA ASN A 891 -21.26 3.06 -37.75
C ASN A 891 -20.80 2.97 -36.28
N ASN A 892 -20.29 1.82 -35.83
CA ASN A 892 -19.64 1.72 -34.51
C ASN A 892 -18.30 2.47 -34.53
N ILE A 893 -18.01 3.19 -33.45
CA ILE A 893 -16.76 3.94 -33.29
C ILE A 893 -15.63 2.95 -32.92
N ILE A 894 -14.53 2.98 -33.66
CA ILE A 894 -13.30 2.24 -33.35
C ILE A 894 -12.21 3.27 -33.02
N PHE A 895 -11.80 3.33 -31.75
CA PHE A 895 -10.69 4.17 -31.32
C PHE A 895 -9.33 3.58 -31.71
N GLN A 896 -8.41 4.43 -32.18
CA GLN A 896 -7.05 4.05 -32.51
C GLN A 896 -6.16 4.13 -31.27
N ASN A 897 -6.10 3.04 -30.48
CA ASN A 897 -5.17 2.97 -29.35
C ASN A 897 -3.73 2.90 -29.85
N ILE A 898 -2.98 3.99 -29.68
CA ILE A 898 -1.59 4.09 -30.13
C ILE A 898 -0.69 3.22 -29.26
N LYS A 899 0.18 2.41 -29.89
CA LYS A 899 1.06 1.49 -29.17
C LYS A 899 2.24 2.24 -28.55
N THR A 900 2.48 1.92 -27.28
CA THR A 900 3.63 2.40 -26.50
C THR A 900 4.73 1.35 -26.46
N GLU A 901 5.99 1.75 -26.55
CA GLU A 901 7.15 0.88 -26.44
C GLU A 901 7.71 0.91 -25.01
N ILE A 902 8.25 -0.20 -24.49
CA ILE A 902 8.99 -0.19 -23.22
C ILE A 902 10.43 0.24 -23.53
N LEU A 903 10.88 1.33 -22.93
CA LEU A 903 12.24 1.84 -23.06
C LEU A 903 13.19 1.13 -22.11
N ILE A 904 12.78 1.05 -20.83
CA ILE A 904 13.56 0.44 -19.75
C ILE A 904 12.58 -0.23 -18.78
N ASP A 905 12.82 -1.50 -18.46
CA ASP A 905 12.11 -2.23 -17.40
C ASP A 905 12.94 -2.09 -16.10
N THR A 906 12.35 -1.58 -15.01
CA THR A 906 13.05 -1.33 -13.74
C THR A 906 12.21 -1.82 -12.55
N ASP A 907 12.81 -1.95 -11.36
CA ASP A 907 12.09 -2.23 -10.11
C ASP A 907 11.77 -0.98 -9.28
N PHE A 908 11.88 0.22 -9.88
CA PHE A 908 11.70 1.50 -9.20
C PHE A 908 10.21 1.77 -8.93
N MET A 909 9.90 2.35 -7.77
CA MET A 909 8.63 3.08 -7.60
C MET A 909 8.83 4.46 -8.21
N ILE A 910 8.58 4.58 -9.51
CA ILE A 910 8.69 5.85 -10.24
C ILE A 910 7.64 6.81 -9.65
N SER A 911 8.07 7.90 -9.01
CA SER A 911 7.14 8.93 -8.51
C SER A 911 6.90 10.06 -9.50
N SER A 912 7.89 10.34 -10.34
CA SER A 912 7.89 11.41 -11.33
C SER A 912 9.06 11.23 -12.26
N PHE A 913 8.99 11.89 -13.40
CA PHE A 913 10.17 12.29 -14.15
C PHE A 913 10.57 13.71 -13.74
N GLY A 914 11.68 14.20 -14.26
CA GLY A 914 12.08 15.60 -14.23
C GLY A 914 12.92 15.92 -15.45
N GLU A 915 13.22 17.21 -15.66
CA GLU A 915 13.89 17.71 -16.85
C GLU A 915 14.90 18.80 -16.47
N ASP A 916 16.06 18.84 -17.14
CA ASP A 916 17.01 19.97 -17.03
C ASP A 916 16.73 21.06 -18.07
N ASN A 917 17.46 22.18 -18.02
CA ASN A 917 17.30 23.26 -19.01
C ASN A 917 17.76 22.85 -20.42
N GLU A 918 18.50 21.76 -20.58
CA GLU A 918 19.00 21.25 -21.87
C GLU A 918 18.07 20.24 -22.54
N GLY A 919 16.97 19.86 -21.87
CA GLY A 919 15.96 18.93 -22.38
C GLY A 919 16.23 17.47 -22.00
N GLU A 920 17.22 17.20 -21.16
CA GLU A 920 17.56 15.84 -20.75
C GLU A 920 16.64 15.38 -19.61
N ILE A 921 16.14 14.14 -19.70
CA ILE A 921 15.15 13.60 -18.77
C ILE A 921 15.78 12.79 -17.64
N TYR A 922 15.16 12.92 -16.47
CA TYR A 922 15.50 12.27 -15.22
C TYR A 922 14.30 11.45 -14.69
N VAL A 923 14.59 10.42 -13.89
CA VAL A 923 13.61 9.48 -13.31
C VAL A 923 13.81 9.44 -11.79
N LEU A 924 12.72 9.54 -11.02
CA LEU A 924 12.77 9.57 -9.55
C LEU A 924 12.28 8.23 -8.98
N ASP A 925 13.17 7.49 -8.33
CA ASP A 925 12.78 6.34 -7.50
C ASP A 925 12.41 6.84 -6.09
N HIS A 926 11.10 6.84 -5.83
CA HIS A 926 10.50 7.23 -4.56
C HIS A 926 11.02 6.43 -3.37
N LYS A 927 11.36 5.13 -3.57
CA LYS A 927 11.60 4.17 -2.48
C LYS A 927 13.10 3.98 -2.21
N GLY A 928 13.93 3.93 -3.24
CA GLY A 928 15.38 4.05 -3.08
C GLY A 928 15.77 5.44 -2.58
N GLY A 929 14.99 6.47 -2.93
CA GLY A 929 15.24 7.86 -2.59
C GLY A 929 16.25 8.50 -3.54
N LYS A 930 16.19 8.14 -4.83
CA LYS A 930 17.24 8.42 -5.81
C LYS A 930 16.69 9.07 -7.07
N ILE A 931 17.58 9.69 -7.81
CA ILE A 931 17.32 10.31 -9.11
C ILE A 931 18.29 9.69 -10.10
N TYR A 932 17.81 9.40 -11.29
CA TYR A 932 18.60 8.81 -12.38
C TYR A 932 18.46 9.66 -13.63
N LYS A 933 19.56 9.91 -14.34
CA LYS A 933 19.53 10.52 -15.67
C LYS A 933 19.42 9.43 -16.74
N ILE A 934 18.62 9.65 -17.78
CA ILE A 934 18.61 8.78 -18.95
C ILE A 934 19.88 9.07 -19.79
N LYS A 935 20.56 8.03 -20.26
CA LYS A 935 21.76 8.03 -21.11
C LYS A 935 21.62 6.96 -22.21
N ASP A 936 22.47 6.96 -23.24
CA ASP A 936 22.45 6.01 -24.37
C ASP A 936 23.77 5.27 -24.63
#